data_AF-A0A8H7ELX1-F1
#
_entry.id   AF-A0A8H7ELX1-F1
#
_cell.length_a   1.000
_cell.length_b   1.000
_cell.length_c   1.000
_cell.angle_alpha   90.00
_cell.angle_beta   90.00
_cell.angle_gamma   90.00
#
_symmetry.space_group_name_H-M   'P 1'
#
loop_
_entity.id
_entity.type
_entity.pdbx_description
1 polymer ?
#
loop_
_entity_poly.entity_id
_entity_poly.type
_entity_poly.pdbx_seq_one_letter_code
_entity_poly.pdbx_strand_id
1 'polypeptide(L)'
;MQSSEIEWEKKVPKVLWRGAVKTNKEVRGALMRVTEGKSWADVDQVIWKSRTDVTAGSAALPIVDHCNYQFLVHTEGRSYSGRGKYLLNCASIMITHKAEWIEPHSHLYIPTGPNQNVVEVERDFSDLEAKVQELLRDPERAKTIVKNSLATFRDRYLTPTAEACYWRELFLSWADVSFQPDPWEIDEDGIEKIRGVPFETFVAKSVLDVYIGAVRRRVYNMSSEPTEQDIYHADRDASKRVSRFTRWYRSPLFNVIVVGMISFTQPGIWNALNNVGAGGQQEPYLVNGANSLTFGIMVFGCSLFAILANKFGLKSILLLGTLGYAPYSASLYVNNRYGVEWFVLLGGATCGIAASALWASEGAIALGYADVHNRGKFTGIWLGLRELGQLIGSSIQLSLNYKSGERGKVGYTTYIVLIALQCLGLPLALLVSPPHKVYHRDGRKVPDPTKNKAVLKEVQRWWALLRDRRFFLLVPVMIGFNWNNTYQGIYLTKYFSVRARTLGSLTSGVAATFANIFWGWFYDTKFVSRPTLAKVTWGIFSLLMLGLFGWQVANEKMYAGSKVTLDWDLSGFGRGFAVNVLFRFMNESHYMFVYWILGAFFDDIETLTLAVGLLRSFESVGSCLAFGIGAAKIEPMANLIVAFVMKMTRNPPSLRKAASNADLYADPSPPRPLRHSSSTTLGRAHTTASLPHRQQLDRAAERGWRSQVVSDYRNRHSIAATYPDLIDVDDQDYPAPSTHQNPPPVPPKIPEVPVEQAEPKVEMSKPTPSHCWIPVPARSKEDPARYTKPFTDYMTRNPTIFHAVDAVAQDLDKDGYKKLSERDSWELKAGGKYYVERNGSSLIAFAIGDKYASGNGAAILAGHIDALTAKLKPISKLRNKSGYVQLGVAPYAGALSDTWWDRDLGIGGRVLVKENGKIVTKLVKLDWPIARIPTLAPHFGAAANGPFNKETQMVPIMGLDNSDLGSSSNNEAGDSKAGVLGGEGAFTATQPERLVKVITSELGITDYSSIINWELELFDTQPAQTGGLDREFIFAGRIDDKLCSWAAIQALLNSSASLSTSSQIRMVAVFDDEEVGSLLRQGAHGNFLPSVMERIVEEFASNGKTSSALSRTYANSFLVSSDVIHAVNPNFLNAYLENHSPRLNVGPAISADSNAHMTTDAVSTAILQRCVDRDIGVRKVDPKLQVFQIRNDSRSGGTVGPMLSSATGIRAVDCGIPQLSMHSIRATTGSLDPGLGVFAFQSFLENFESVDKEFRE
;
A
#
# COMPACT_ATOMS: atom_id res chain seq x y z
N MET A 1 17.85 20.49 6.61
CA MET A 1 17.99 21.23 7.88
C MET A 1 18.09 22.76 7.70
N GLN A 2 17.73 23.32 6.53
CA GLN A 2 18.17 24.67 6.11
C GLN A 2 17.43 25.88 6.73
N SER A 3 16.23 25.73 7.30
CA SER A 3 15.39 26.91 7.66
C SER A 3 15.71 27.58 9.01
N SER A 4 16.92 27.36 9.55
CA SER A 4 17.39 27.97 10.81
C SER A 4 18.91 27.95 10.93
N GLU A 5 19.63 27.96 9.80
CA GLU A 5 21.10 28.03 9.79
C GLU A 5 21.53 29.48 10.10
N ILE A 6 22.47 29.67 11.03
CA ILE A 6 22.95 31.00 11.41
C ILE A 6 23.98 31.47 10.37
N GLU A 7 23.77 32.65 9.79
CA GLU A 7 24.72 33.31 8.88
C GLU A 7 26.11 33.42 9.51
N TRP A 8 27.17 33.29 8.71
CA TRP A 8 28.56 33.21 9.19
C TRP A 8 28.95 34.40 10.09
N GLU A 9 28.49 35.60 9.73
CA GLU A 9 28.66 36.87 10.41
C GLU A 9 27.97 36.95 11.79
N LYS A 10 27.02 36.03 12.07
CA LYS A 10 26.25 35.96 13.33
C LYS A 10 26.68 34.80 14.23
N LYS A 11 27.62 33.95 13.78
CA LYS A 11 28.23 32.89 14.59
C LYS A 11 29.27 33.46 15.55
N VAL A 12 29.45 32.82 16.69
CA VAL A 12 30.47 33.19 17.69
C VAL A 12 31.87 32.92 17.11
N PRO A 13 32.77 33.93 17.03
CA PRO A 13 34.12 33.79 16.48
C PRO A 13 35.08 33.14 17.49
N LYS A 14 34.74 31.91 17.90
CA LYS A 14 35.51 31.10 18.85
C LYS A 14 35.59 29.64 18.41
N VAL A 15 36.60 28.96 18.93
CA VAL A 15 36.83 27.51 18.80
C VAL A 15 36.03 26.77 19.87
N LEU A 16 35.05 25.96 19.45
CA LEU A 16 34.21 25.16 20.34
C LEU A 16 34.63 23.68 20.37
N TRP A 17 34.78 23.15 21.58
CA TRP A 17 34.76 21.70 21.84
C TRP A 17 34.04 21.39 23.14
N ARG A 18 33.33 20.25 23.14
CA ARG A 18 32.77 19.61 24.34
C ARG A 18 32.88 18.10 24.19
N GLY A 19 33.53 17.44 25.15
CA GLY A 19 33.70 15.98 25.11
C GLY A 19 34.31 15.40 26.39
N ALA A 20 34.33 14.08 26.49
CA ALA A 20 34.98 13.39 27.59
C ALA A 20 36.48 13.20 27.29
N VAL A 21 37.35 13.78 28.12
CA VAL A 21 38.81 13.64 28.00
C VAL A 21 39.26 12.20 28.22
N LYS A 22 38.60 11.46 29.15
CA LYS A 22 38.88 10.04 29.46
C LYS A 22 38.76 9.06 28.27
N THR A 23 38.17 9.49 27.15
CA THR A 23 38.03 8.66 25.95
C THR A 23 39.30 8.66 25.09
N ASN A 24 40.09 9.73 25.11
CA ASN A 24 41.44 9.79 24.53
C ASN A 24 42.20 10.89 25.28
N LYS A 25 42.95 10.49 26.33
CA LYS A 25 43.52 11.45 27.29
C LYS A 25 44.64 12.29 26.68
N GLU A 26 45.36 11.75 25.70
CA GLU A 26 46.48 12.41 25.03
C GLU A 26 45.97 13.52 24.11
N VAL A 27 45.23 13.17 23.05
CA VAL A 27 44.71 14.13 22.06
C VAL A 27 43.77 15.16 22.72
N ARG A 28 42.81 14.69 23.54
CA ARG A 28 41.80 15.59 24.15
C ARG A 28 42.37 16.37 25.34
N GLY A 29 43.37 15.83 26.03
CA GLY A 29 44.10 16.54 27.10
C GLY A 29 45.12 17.54 26.57
N ALA A 30 45.65 17.33 25.36
CA ALA A 30 46.43 18.35 24.65
C ALA A 30 45.54 19.53 24.23
N LEU A 31 44.40 19.27 23.59
CA LEU A 31 43.41 20.30 23.23
C LEU A 31 43.00 21.17 24.42
N MET A 32 42.66 20.56 25.57
CA MET A 32 42.32 21.31 26.79
C MET A 32 43.47 22.24 27.24
N ARG A 33 44.72 21.74 27.31
CA ARG A 33 45.88 22.54 27.75
C ARG A 33 46.21 23.70 26.81
N VAL A 34 46.07 23.52 25.49
CA VAL A 34 46.33 24.58 24.50
C VAL A 34 45.27 25.70 24.57
N THR A 35 44.04 25.36 24.98
CA THR A 35 42.88 26.27 24.96
C THR A 35 42.51 26.87 26.32
N GLU A 36 43.11 26.38 27.41
CA GLU A 36 42.89 26.87 28.77
C GLU A 36 43.20 28.38 28.90
N GLY A 37 42.24 29.15 29.41
CA GLY A 37 42.35 30.62 29.55
C GLY A 37 42.34 31.43 28.24
N LYS A 38 42.32 30.79 27.06
CA LYS A 38 42.41 31.50 25.76
C LYS A 38 41.10 32.21 25.41
N SER A 39 41.16 33.51 25.16
CA SER A 39 39.99 34.33 24.84
C SER A 39 39.26 33.92 23.55
N TRP A 40 39.99 33.38 22.56
CA TRP A 40 39.45 32.85 21.29
C TRP A 40 38.89 31.42 21.41
N ALA A 41 39.06 30.75 22.54
CA ALA A 41 38.54 29.42 22.79
C ALA A 41 37.25 29.44 23.62
N ASP A 42 36.48 28.36 23.47
CA ASP A 42 35.36 27.95 24.29
C ASP A 42 35.39 26.41 24.35
N VAL A 43 36.34 25.86 25.10
CA VAL A 43 36.65 24.42 25.15
C VAL A 43 36.54 23.95 26.59
N ASP A 44 35.74 22.91 26.82
CA ASP A 44 35.51 22.36 28.16
C ASP A 44 35.13 20.87 28.12
N GLN A 45 35.35 20.15 29.22
CA GLN A 45 35.10 18.73 29.36
C GLN A 45 33.67 18.40 29.83
N VAL A 46 33.14 17.28 29.33
CA VAL A 46 31.89 16.69 29.80
C VAL A 46 32.19 15.59 30.79
N ILE A 47 31.79 15.79 32.05
CA ILE A 47 32.09 14.90 33.18
C ILE A 47 30.92 13.93 33.38
N TRP A 48 31.10 12.68 32.97
CA TRP A 48 30.06 11.63 33.03
C TRP A 48 30.09 10.88 34.36
N LYS A 49 28.96 10.87 35.07
CA LYS A 49 28.78 10.15 36.36
C LYS A 49 28.39 8.69 36.16
N SER A 50 27.64 8.38 35.10
CA SER A 50 27.28 7.01 34.69
C SER A 50 27.34 6.85 33.17
N ARG A 51 26.90 5.70 32.63
CA ARG A 51 26.72 5.49 31.17
C ARG A 51 25.64 6.41 30.55
N THR A 52 24.70 6.93 31.35
CA THR A 52 23.53 7.70 30.87
C THR A 52 23.44 9.12 31.41
N ASP A 53 24.07 9.40 32.56
CA ASP A 53 23.94 10.69 33.24
C ASP A 53 25.25 11.47 33.32
N VAL A 54 25.16 12.68 32.79
CA VAL A 54 26.15 13.75 32.89
C VAL A 54 26.09 14.36 34.29
N THR A 55 27.24 14.72 34.85
CA THR A 55 27.31 15.38 36.17
C THR A 55 26.73 16.78 36.07
N ALA A 56 25.79 17.11 36.97
CA ALA A 56 25.27 18.46 37.12
C ALA A 56 26.43 19.45 37.33
N GLY A 57 26.51 20.47 36.49
CA GLY A 57 27.62 21.45 36.47
C GLY A 57 28.66 21.25 35.37
N SER A 58 28.71 20.13 34.65
CA SER A 58 29.61 20.02 33.48
C SER A 58 29.02 20.70 32.23
N ALA A 59 29.87 21.25 31.36
CA ALA A 59 29.48 22.11 30.26
C ALA A 59 28.91 21.38 29.02
N ALA A 60 28.08 20.35 29.21
CA ALA A 60 27.45 19.59 28.14
C ALA A 60 26.50 20.45 27.29
N LEU A 61 26.97 20.87 26.11
CA LEU A 61 26.21 21.66 25.15
C LEU A 61 25.55 20.75 24.08
N PRO A 62 24.25 20.91 23.75
CA PRO A 62 23.58 20.14 22.70
C PRO A 62 24.21 20.35 21.31
N ILE A 63 24.32 19.30 20.50
CA ILE A 63 25.02 19.34 19.20
C ILE A 63 24.48 20.39 18.21
N VAL A 64 23.18 20.74 18.28
CA VAL A 64 22.59 21.81 17.46
C VAL A 64 23.15 23.18 17.84
N ASP A 65 23.39 23.42 19.13
CA ASP A 65 23.95 24.68 19.63
C ASP A 65 25.46 24.80 19.34
N HIS A 66 26.13 23.70 18.93
CA HIS A 66 27.51 23.76 18.44
C HIS A 66 27.56 24.55 17.13
N CYS A 67 26.55 24.43 16.27
CA CYS A 67 26.47 25.16 15.00
C CYS A 67 26.41 26.70 15.15
N ASN A 68 26.28 27.22 16.37
CA ASN A 68 26.31 28.65 16.68
C ASN A 68 27.74 29.25 16.64
N TYR A 69 28.78 28.42 16.56
CA TYR A 69 30.20 28.84 16.59
C TYR A 69 30.84 28.72 15.20
N GLN A 70 31.80 29.59 14.90
CA GLN A 70 32.52 29.61 13.62
C GLN A 70 33.47 28.43 13.43
N PHE A 71 34.12 27.98 14.50
CA PHE A 71 35.16 26.94 14.46
C PHE A 71 34.80 25.78 15.40
N LEU A 72 34.71 24.56 14.88
CA LEU A 72 34.27 23.37 15.62
C LEU A 72 35.37 22.31 15.61
N VAL A 73 35.87 21.93 16.79
CA VAL A 73 36.93 20.91 16.87
C VAL A 73 36.34 19.49 16.85
N HIS A 74 36.81 18.70 15.89
CA HIS A 74 36.71 17.25 15.87
C HIS A 74 37.91 16.64 16.62
N THR A 75 37.66 15.58 17.38
CA THR A 75 38.69 14.79 18.08
C THR A 75 38.28 13.33 18.08
N GLU A 76 39.17 12.43 17.68
CA GLU A 76 38.91 10.99 17.72
C GLU A 76 38.73 10.46 19.17
N GLY A 77 38.30 9.21 19.31
CA GLY A 77 38.12 8.50 20.58
C GLY A 77 39.27 7.55 20.88
N ARG A 78 38.96 6.36 21.42
CA ARG A 78 39.89 5.21 21.42
C ARG A 78 40.04 4.56 20.05
N SER A 79 39.06 4.85 19.19
CA SER A 79 39.00 4.62 17.75
C SER A 79 38.41 5.90 17.13
N TYR A 80 37.68 5.83 16.01
CA TYR A 80 36.98 6.99 15.42
C TYR A 80 35.90 7.62 16.34
N SER A 81 35.32 8.76 15.97
CA SER A 81 34.40 9.53 16.84
C SER A 81 33.30 10.24 16.04
N GLY A 82 32.28 9.48 15.61
CA GLY A 82 31.21 9.86 14.67
C GLY A 82 30.34 11.10 15.00
N ARG A 83 30.71 11.91 16.00
CA ARG A 83 30.40 13.34 16.10
C ARG A 83 30.81 14.11 14.83
N GLY A 84 31.85 13.69 14.10
CA GLY A 84 32.41 14.39 12.92
C GLY A 84 31.35 14.80 11.89
N LYS A 85 30.53 13.85 11.42
CA LYS A 85 29.47 14.11 10.44
C LYS A 85 28.43 15.16 10.87
N TYR A 86 28.23 15.38 12.18
CA TYR A 86 27.31 16.41 12.67
C TYR A 86 27.94 17.81 12.63
N LEU A 87 29.26 17.93 12.79
CA LEU A 87 29.98 19.21 12.71
C LEU A 87 30.08 19.69 11.25
N LEU A 88 30.32 18.78 10.30
CA LEU A 88 30.33 19.07 8.85
C LEU A 88 28.98 19.59 8.31
N ASN A 89 27.89 19.36 9.03
CA ASN A 89 26.55 19.86 8.70
C ASN A 89 26.24 21.27 9.23
N CYS A 90 27.12 21.89 10.04
CA CYS A 90 26.81 23.13 10.77
C CYS A 90 27.00 24.45 10.00
N ALA A 91 27.52 24.44 8.77
CA ALA A 91 28.05 25.64 8.09
C ALA A 91 29.12 26.37 8.93
N SER A 92 30.02 25.60 9.53
CA SER A 92 31.14 26.07 10.36
C SER A 92 32.43 25.42 9.88
N ILE A 93 33.59 26.01 10.16
CA ILE A 93 34.88 25.38 9.87
C ILE A 93 35.08 24.23 10.85
N MET A 94 35.17 23.00 10.34
CA MET A 94 35.64 21.88 11.14
C MET A 94 37.17 21.92 11.21
N ILE A 95 37.69 22.01 12.43
CA ILE A 95 39.10 21.81 12.73
C ILE A 95 39.27 20.36 13.18
N THR A 96 40.20 19.62 12.58
CA THR A 96 40.56 18.26 13.03
C THR A 96 42.06 18.17 13.25
N HIS A 97 42.49 17.39 14.23
CA HIS A 97 43.88 16.96 14.27
C HIS A 97 44.13 15.88 13.22
N LYS A 98 45.41 15.62 12.91
CA LYS A 98 45.85 14.39 12.24
C LYS A 98 45.36 13.18 13.05
N ALA A 99 44.39 12.46 12.51
CA ALA A 99 43.73 11.32 13.15
C ALA A 99 44.48 10.01 12.83
N GLU A 100 44.52 9.10 13.80
CA GLU A 100 44.96 7.72 13.56
C GLU A 100 43.79 6.87 13.08
N TRP A 101 42.56 7.20 13.50
CA TRP A 101 41.35 6.45 13.19
C TRP A 101 40.47 7.21 12.17
N ILE A 102 40.58 6.76 10.92
CA ILE A 102 39.92 7.33 9.75
C ILE A 102 38.39 7.11 9.82
N GLU A 103 37.59 8.17 9.62
CA GLU A 103 36.14 8.06 9.43
C GLU A 103 35.77 7.87 7.94
N PRO A 104 34.57 7.36 7.61
CA PRO A 104 34.13 7.17 6.22
C PRO A 104 34.25 8.42 5.33
N HIS A 105 34.22 9.61 5.93
CA HIS A 105 34.35 10.90 5.24
C HIS A 105 35.77 11.48 5.25
N SER A 106 36.70 10.91 6.01
CA SER A 106 38.06 11.47 6.20
C SER A 106 38.91 11.42 4.94
N HIS A 107 38.67 10.46 4.03
CA HIS A 107 39.34 10.41 2.73
C HIS A 107 38.98 11.57 1.79
N LEU A 108 37.97 12.37 2.14
CA LEU A 108 37.53 13.58 1.42
C LEU A 108 38.04 14.87 2.08
N TYR A 109 38.84 14.78 3.16
CA TYR A 109 39.38 15.93 3.86
C TYR A 109 40.54 16.53 3.04
N ILE A 110 40.35 17.78 2.60
CA ILE A 110 41.35 18.56 1.87
C ILE A 110 41.85 19.64 2.83
N PRO A 111 43.07 19.50 3.41
CA PRO A 111 43.55 20.37 4.48
C PRO A 111 44.23 21.66 3.96
N THR A 112 44.55 21.75 2.67
CA THR A 112 45.31 22.86 2.06
C THR A 112 44.86 23.14 0.62
N GLY A 113 45.31 24.26 0.03
CA GLY A 113 45.02 24.63 -1.36
C GLY A 113 43.65 25.29 -1.58
N PRO A 114 43.29 25.62 -2.84
CA PRO A 114 42.06 26.38 -3.15
C PRO A 114 40.78 25.59 -2.86
N ASN A 115 40.87 24.25 -2.89
CA ASN A 115 39.76 23.34 -2.60
C ASN A 115 39.71 22.93 -1.11
N GLN A 116 40.48 23.58 -0.22
CA GLN A 116 40.50 23.31 1.21
C GLN A 116 39.07 23.30 1.77
N ASN A 117 38.70 22.22 2.48
CA ASN A 117 37.34 21.98 2.98
C ASN A 117 37.29 21.64 4.49
N VAL A 118 38.45 21.42 5.11
CA VAL A 118 38.66 21.33 6.56
C VAL A 118 39.94 22.06 6.95
N VAL A 119 40.16 22.29 8.25
CA VAL A 119 41.44 22.77 8.78
C VAL A 119 42.09 21.65 9.58
N GLU A 120 43.20 21.12 9.07
CA GLU A 120 44.00 20.15 9.82
C GLU A 120 45.00 20.87 10.74
N VAL A 121 45.18 20.35 11.96
CA VAL A 121 46.15 20.78 12.97
C VAL A 121 47.01 19.60 13.44
N GLU A 122 48.13 19.88 14.09
CA GLU A 122 48.99 18.85 14.66
C GLU A 122 48.29 18.06 15.78
N ARG A 123 48.78 16.85 16.05
CA ARG A 123 48.14 15.87 16.94
C ARG A 123 48.04 16.33 18.41
N ASP A 124 48.87 17.30 18.80
CA ASP A 124 48.88 17.95 20.11
C ASP A 124 48.21 19.33 20.13
N PHE A 125 47.66 19.79 18.99
CA PHE A 125 47.08 21.13 18.78
C PHE A 125 48.05 22.31 18.93
N SER A 126 49.37 22.10 18.92
CA SER A 126 50.38 23.16 19.09
C SER A 126 50.26 24.33 18.11
N ASP A 127 49.80 24.08 16.88
CA ASP A 127 49.60 25.06 15.80
C ASP A 127 48.18 25.67 15.73
N LEU A 128 47.26 25.21 16.59
CA LEU A 128 45.84 25.61 16.59
C LEU A 128 45.67 27.13 16.73
N GLU A 129 46.40 27.76 17.65
CA GLU A 129 46.28 29.20 17.90
C GLU A 129 46.69 30.02 16.67
N ALA A 130 47.77 29.63 15.98
CA ALA A 130 48.25 30.32 14.79
C ALA A 130 47.21 30.25 13.65
N LYS A 131 46.71 29.05 13.32
CA LYS A 131 45.72 28.82 12.26
C LYS A 131 44.37 29.48 12.54
N VAL A 132 43.93 29.50 13.80
CA VAL A 132 42.70 30.20 14.21
C VAL A 132 42.87 31.72 14.10
N GLN A 133 43.99 32.27 14.57
CA GLN A 133 44.26 33.71 14.45
C GLN A 133 44.50 34.15 12.99
N GLU A 134 44.97 33.25 12.11
CA GLU A 134 45.04 33.48 10.66
C GLU A 134 43.63 33.59 10.05
N LEU A 135 42.74 32.62 10.31
CA LEU A 135 41.37 32.59 9.77
C LEU A 135 40.44 33.65 10.38
N LEU A 136 40.75 34.17 11.57
CA LEU A 136 40.10 35.35 12.15
C LEU A 136 40.56 36.67 11.50
N ARG A 137 41.73 36.69 10.86
CA ARG A 137 42.24 37.85 10.08
C ARG A 137 41.81 37.80 8.61
N ASP A 138 41.61 36.62 8.04
CA ASP A 138 41.10 36.41 6.68
C ASP A 138 39.71 35.71 6.67
N PRO A 139 38.61 36.48 6.85
CA PRO A 139 37.27 35.93 6.90
C PRO A 139 36.75 35.43 5.53
N GLU A 140 37.32 35.85 4.40
CA GLU A 140 36.86 35.43 3.07
C GLU A 140 37.48 34.09 2.66
N ARG A 141 38.73 33.82 3.05
CA ARG A 141 39.29 32.45 3.02
C ARG A 141 38.52 31.53 3.98
N ALA A 142 38.18 32.01 5.17
CA ALA A 142 37.36 31.23 6.11
C ALA A 142 35.99 30.83 5.50
N LYS A 143 35.26 31.77 4.88
CA LYS A 143 34.02 31.49 4.14
C LYS A 143 34.22 30.53 2.97
N THR A 144 35.34 30.64 2.25
CA THR A 144 35.67 29.75 1.13
C THR A 144 35.82 28.30 1.59
N ILE A 145 36.52 28.08 2.72
CA ILE A 145 36.64 26.74 3.34
C ILE A 145 35.27 26.20 3.73
N VAL A 146 34.40 27.01 4.37
CA VAL A 146 33.02 26.58 4.71
C VAL A 146 32.21 26.22 3.47
N LYS A 147 32.28 27.03 2.40
CA LYS A 147 31.57 26.77 1.14
C LYS A 147 32.01 25.44 0.51
N ASN A 148 33.32 25.18 0.46
CA ASN A 148 33.89 23.92 -0.03
C ASN A 148 33.45 22.73 0.84
N SER A 149 33.43 22.91 2.17
CA SER A 149 32.97 21.89 3.13
C SER A 149 31.50 21.54 2.94
N LEU A 150 30.62 22.53 2.80
CA LEU A 150 29.19 22.30 2.58
C LEU A 150 28.91 21.63 1.24
N ALA A 151 29.55 22.08 0.16
CA ALA A 151 29.40 21.51 -1.18
C ALA A 151 29.93 20.06 -1.27
N THR A 152 30.99 19.73 -0.52
CA THR A 152 31.52 18.36 -0.45
C THR A 152 30.64 17.47 0.44
N PHE A 153 30.40 17.89 1.68
CA PHE A 153 29.79 17.04 2.70
C PHE A 153 28.26 17.18 2.71
N ARG A 154 27.73 18.28 3.27
CA ARG A 154 26.27 18.45 3.47
C ARG A 154 25.46 18.24 2.19
N ASP A 155 25.91 18.82 1.09
CA ASP A 155 25.12 18.93 -0.14
C ASP A 155 25.35 17.75 -1.12
N ARG A 156 26.27 16.82 -0.79
CA ARG A 156 26.54 15.58 -1.55
C ARG A 156 26.60 14.34 -0.65
N TYR A 157 27.68 14.12 0.10
CA TYR A 157 27.93 12.85 0.81
C TYR A 157 27.13 12.65 2.12
N LEU A 158 26.69 13.72 2.78
CA LEU A 158 25.86 13.68 4.01
C LEU A 158 24.37 13.92 3.72
N THR A 159 23.95 13.79 2.46
CA THR A 159 22.53 13.78 2.12
C THR A 159 21.88 12.48 2.62
N PRO A 160 20.57 12.46 2.99
CA PRO A 160 19.93 11.23 3.47
C PRO A 160 20.00 10.07 2.47
N THR A 161 20.00 10.37 1.17
CA THR A 161 20.16 9.38 0.10
C THR A 161 21.59 8.83 0.06
N ALA A 162 22.62 9.67 0.23
CA ALA A 162 24.01 9.25 0.25
C ALA A 162 24.35 8.45 1.53
N GLU A 163 23.87 8.86 2.71
CA GLU A 163 24.02 8.06 3.93
C GLU A 163 23.32 6.69 3.78
N ALA A 164 22.07 6.66 3.27
CA ALA A 164 21.35 5.41 3.07
C ALA A 164 22.00 4.49 2.02
N CYS A 165 22.63 5.05 0.98
CA CYS A 165 23.43 4.30 0.02
C CYS A 165 24.68 3.71 0.68
N TYR A 166 25.48 4.55 1.36
CA TYR A 166 26.69 4.12 2.07
C TYR A 166 26.42 3.00 3.08
N TRP A 167 25.38 3.11 3.91
CA TRP A 167 25.06 2.05 4.88
C TRP A 167 24.58 0.75 4.22
N ARG A 168 23.89 0.81 3.07
CA ARG A 168 23.51 -0.39 2.31
C ARG A 168 24.73 -1.10 1.75
N GLU A 169 25.57 -0.38 1.01
CA GLU A 169 26.81 -0.95 0.45
C GLU A 169 27.73 -1.48 1.55
N LEU A 170 27.87 -0.75 2.68
CA LEU A 170 28.65 -1.22 3.82
C LEU A 170 28.08 -2.50 4.45
N PHE A 171 26.75 -2.61 4.63
CA PHE A 171 26.16 -3.82 5.21
C PHE A 171 26.19 -5.01 4.25
N LEU A 172 26.06 -4.79 2.94
CA LEU A 172 26.25 -5.83 1.93
C LEU A 172 27.71 -6.32 1.93
N SER A 173 28.68 -5.42 1.71
CA SER A 173 30.11 -5.75 1.73
C SER A 173 30.61 -6.28 3.08
N TRP A 174 29.91 -6.02 4.19
CA TRP A 174 30.22 -6.61 5.50
C TRP A 174 29.61 -8.00 5.68
N ALA A 175 28.42 -8.26 5.14
CA ALA A 175 27.83 -9.61 5.12
C ALA A 175 28.70 -10.60 4.33
N ASP A 176 29.33 -10.13 3.24
CA ASP A 176 30.27 -10.92 2.42
C ASP A 176 31.55 -11.35 3.17
N VAL A 177 31.88 -10.74 4.33
CA VAL A 177 33.16 -10.95 5.04
C VAL A 177 33.00 -11.18 6.56
N SER A 178 31.80 -11.41 7.07
CA SER A 178 31.55 -11.51 8.51
C SER A 178 30.59 -12.65 8.90
N PHE A 179 30.74 -13.17 10.11
CA PHE A 179 29.90 -14.25 10.63
C PHE A 179 28.51 -13.74 11.04
N GLN A 180 27.48 -14.56 10.88
CA GLN A 180 26.15 -14.26 11.43
C GLN A 180 26.20 -14.32 12.97
N PRO A 181 25.88 -13.23 13.69
CA PRO A 181 25.77 -13.27 15.13
C PRO A 181 24.43 -13.90 15.53
N ASP A 182 24.46 -14.72 16.58
CA ASP A 182 23.25 -15.29 17.19
C ASP A 182 22.30 -14.16 17.65
N PRO A 183 21.05 -14.11 17.13
CA PRO A 183 20.09 -13.05 17.43
C PRO A 183 19.40 -13.20 18.80
N TRP A 184 19.74 -14.21 19.61
CA TRP A 184 19.18 -14.42 20.94
C TRP A 184 20.24 -14.35 22.04
N GLU A 185 19.85 -14.01 23.26
CA GLU A 185 20.65 -13.98 24.48
C GLU A 185 19.79 -14.57 25.59
N ILE A 186 20.27 -15.62 26.26
CA ILE A 186 19.58 -16.20 27.43
C ILE A 186 20.08 -15.43 28.64
N ASP A 187 19.18 -14.79 29.39
CA ASP A 187 19.54 -14.09 30.62
C ASP A 187 19.62 -15.01 31.85
N GLU A 188 20.04 -14.47 32.99
CA GLU A 188 20.33 -15.25 34.22
C GLU A 188 19.11 -15.97 34.80
N ASP A 189 17.88 -15.56 34.44
CA ASP A 189 16.62 -16.23 34.82
C ASP A 189 16.20 -17.32 33.79
N GLY A 190 17.03 -17.57 32.77
CA GLY A 190 16.79 -18.60 31.74
C GLY A 190 15.86 -18.20 30.61
N ILE A 191 15.61 -16.89 30.42
CA ILE A 191 14.66 -16.39 29.42
C ILE A 191 15.40 -15.92 28.16
N GLU A 192 15.02 -16.45 27.00
CA GLU A 192 15.52 -16.01 25.69
C GLU A 192 15.06 -14.59 25.34
N LYS A 193 16.00 -13.77 24.87
CA LYS A 193 15.83 -12.34 24.65
C LYS A 193 16.54 -11.92 23.37
N ILE A 194 15.90 -11.11 22.53
CA ILE A 194 16.51 -10.71 21.25
C ILE A 194 17.77 -9.85 21.50
N ARG A 195 18.90 -10.29 20.93
CA ARG A 195 20.23 -9.68 21.04
C ARG A 195 20.35 -8.45 20.12
N GLY A 196 19.57 -7.41 20.43
CA GLY A 196 19.57 -6.13 19.72
C GLY A 196 18.21 -5.72 19.16
N VAL A 197 18.21 -5.07 17.98
CA VAL A 197 16.99 -4.69 17.24
C VAL A 197 17.32 -4.68 15.75
N PRO A 198 16.46 -5.23 14.85
CA PRO A 198 16.67 -5.16 13.39
C PRO A 198 16.88 -3.72 12.92
N PHE A 199 17.68 -3.48 11.87
CA PHE A 199 18.11 -2.14 11.48
C PHE A 199 16.93 -1.21 11.13
N GLU A 200 15.90 -1.75 10.47
CA GLU A 200 14.65 -1.07 10.11
C GLU A 200 13.89 -0.66 11.38
N THR A 201 13.88 -1.56 12.38
CA THR A 201 13.31 -1.30 13.70
C THR A 201 14.16 -0.29 14.46
N PHE A 202 15.50 -0.34 14.39
CA PHE A 202 16.39 0.63 15.03
C PHE A 202 16.22 2.04 14.41
N VAL A 203 16.12 2.15 13.09
CA VAL A 203 15.83 3.42 12.40
C VAL A 203 14.44 3.95 12.80
N ALA A 204 13.39 3.13 12.73
CA ALA A 204 12.04 3.52 13.14
C ALA A 204 11.96 3.89 14.64
N LYS A 205 12.66 3.13 15.49
CA LYS A 205 12.71 3.32 16.95
C LYS A 205 13.61 4.49 17.35
N SER A 206 14.61 4.88 16.56
CA SER A 206 15.37 6.12 16.78
C SER A 206 14.47 7.37 16.64
N VAL A 207 13.45 7.31 15.78
CA VAL A 207 12.41 8.34 15.66
C VAL A 207 11.42 8.28 16.84
N LEU A 208 11.21 7.09 17.43
CA LEU A 208 10.23 6.83 18.49
C LEU A 208 10.78 7.06 19.92
N ASP A 209 12.04 6.71 20.20
CA ASP A 209 12.65 6.85 21.54
C ASP A 209 12.97 8.31 21.87
N VAL A 210 13.18 9.16 20.85
CA VAL A 210 13.18 10.64 21.00
C VAL A 210 11.83 11.16 21.51
N TYR A 211 10.74 10.42 21.27
CA TYR A 211 9.39 10.73 21.73
C TYR A 211 9.12 10.17 23.15
N ILE A 212 9.58 8.94 23.43
CA ILE A 212 9.34 8.22 24.70
C ILE A 212 10.27 8.70 25.82
N GLY A 213 11.54 8.97 25.53
CA GLY A 213 12.55 9.41 26.52
C GLY A 213 12.21 10.72 27.23
N ALA A 214 11.33 11.55 26.66
CA ALA A 214 10.87 12.79 27.26
C ALA A 214 9.88 12.60 28.43
N VAL A 215 9.29 11.41 28.61
CA VAL A 215 8.21 11.17 29.58
C VAL A 215 8.71 10.74 30.96
N ARG A 216 9.81 9.98 31.04
CA ARG A 216 10.16 9.18 32.24
C ARG A 216 10.96 9.91 33.34
N ARG A 217 11.27 11.21 33.19
CA ARG A 217 12.17 11.96 34.09
C ARG A 217 11.49 13.04 34.96
N ARG A 218 10.20 12.87 35.31
CA ARG A 218 9.44 13.76 36.22
C ARG A 218 8.51 13.02 37.19
N VAL A 219 9.07 12.08 37.95
CA VAL A 219 8.51 11.63 39.23
C VAL A 219 9.65 11.65 40.25
N TYR A 220 9.74 12.71 41.05
CA TYR A 220 10.22 12.74 42.44
C TYR A 220 10.15 14.18 42.98
N ASN A 221 9.85 14.31 44.28
CA ASN A 221 9.81 15.50 45.13
C ASN A 221 8.92 16.69 44.69
N MET A 222 7.68 16.66 45.16
CA MET A 222 7.02 17.84 45.76
C MET A 222 7.51 18.00 47.20
N SER A 223 7.64 19.23 47.70
CA SER A 223 7.71 19.52 49.15
C SER A 223 7.36 20.98 49.48
N SER A 224 6.24 21.16 50.21
CA SER A 224 5.92 22.23 51.18
C SER A 224 6.28 23.72 50.88
N GLU A 225 5.27 24.46 50.39
CA GLU A 225 4.55 25.54 51.11
C GLU A 225 5.23 26.86 51.60
N PRO A 226 4.44 27.94 51.87
CA PRO A 226 4.87 29.31 51.49
C PRO A 226 4.77 30.43 52.54
N THR A 227 5.44 31.54 52.25
CA THR A 227 5.09 32.97 52.51
C THR A 227 6.02 33.83 51.62
N GLU A 228 5.81 35.11 51.29
CA GLU A 228 4.87 36.11 51.83
C GLU A 228 4.21 36.92 50.69
N GLN A 229 2.95 37.29 50.90
CA GLN A 229 1.89 37.50 49.91
C GLN A 229 1.72 38.93 49.31
N ASP A 230 1.11 38.98 48.11
CA ASP A 230 0.01 39.90 47.71
C ASP A 230 0.21 41.40 47.37
N ILE A 231 1.36 41.84 46.81
CA ILE A 231 1.52 43.26 46.38
C ILE A 231 1.72 43.50 44.86
N TYR A 232 2.06 42.50 44.03
CA TYR A 232 2.36 42.70 42.59
C TYR A 232 1.62 41.75 41.62
N HIS A 233 0.32 41.99 41.40
CA HIS A 233 -0.49 41.25 40.41
C HIS A 233 -1.06 42.14 39.29
N ALA A 234 -0.47 42.05 38.09
CA ALA A 234 -1.11 42.46 36.83
C ALA A 234 -0.44 41.84 35.58
N ASP A 235 0.87 42.04 35.40
CA ASP A 235 1.49 42.02 34.05
C ASP A 235 2.66 41.02 33.89
N ARG A 236 2.48 39.77 34.35
CA ARG A 236 3.39 38.63 34.07
C ARG A 236 2.65 37.28 34.03
N ASP A 237 2.03 36.93 32.89
CA ASP A 237 1.62 35.54 32.62
C ASP A 237 2.60 34.89 31.60
N ALA A 238 3.70 34.35 32.13
CA ALA A 238 4.84 33.91 31.33
C ALA A 238 4.55 32.65 30.51
N SER A 239 4.95 32.64 29.24
CA SER A 239 4.59 31.56 28.30
C SER A 239 5.20 30.20 28.70
N LYS A 240 4.34 29.27 29.10
CA LYS A 240 4.71 27.88 29.42
C LYS A 240 5.41 27.23 28.21
N ARG A 241 6.58 26.61 28.41
CA ARG A 241 7.36 25.95 27.34
C ARG A 241 6.60 24.71 26.80
N VAL A 242 5.84 24.92 25.72
CA VAL A 242 5.10 23.87 25.00
C VAL A 242 6.05 22.98 24.18
N SER A 243 5.84 21.66 24.21
CA SER A 243 6.62 20.65 23.47
C SER A 243 6.66 20.91 21.96
N ARG A 244 7.76 20.51 21.28
CA ARG A 244 7.90 20.63 19.81
C ARG A 244 6.79 19.90 19.06
N PHE A 245 6.39 18.70 19.50
CA PHE A 245 5.24 17.99 18.90
C PHE A 245 3.95 18.80 19.07
N THR A 246 3.68 19.28 20.28
CA THR A 246 2.49 20.10 20.55
C THR A 246 2.52 21.40 19.74
N ARG A 247 3.67 22.05 19.52
CA ARG A 247 3.80 23.24 18.66
C ARG A 247 3.52 22.92 17.18
N TRP A 248 3.87 21.73 16.69
CA TRP A 248 3.54 21.29 15.33
C TRP A 248 2.05 20.94 15.19
N TYR A 249 1.53 20.07 16.05
CA TYR A 249 0.13 19.64 16.10
C TYR A 249 -0.84 20.82 16.35
N ARG A 250 -0.41 21.82 17.12
CA ARG A 250 -1.14 23.09 17.34
C ARG A 250 -0.75 24.20 16.37
N SER A 251 0.01 23.94 15.31
CA SER A 251 0.31 24.97 14.31
C SER A 251 -0.91 25.23 13.42
N PRO A 252 -1.13 26.48 12.96
CA PRO A 252 -2.12 26.79 11.95
C PRO A 252 -2.07 25.86 10.73
N LEU A 253 -0.87 25.58 10.20
CA LEU A 253 -0.70 24.78 8.99
C LEU A 253 -1.17 23.33 9.17
N PHE A 254 -0.84 22.69 10.30
CA PHE A 254 -1.34 21.34 10.59
C PHE A 254 -2.87 21.32 10.65
N ASN A 255 -3.48 22.31 11.30
CA ASN A 255 -4.93 22.37 11.47
C ASN A 255 -5.65 22.66 10.13
N VAL A 256 -5.07 23.48 9.25
CA VAL A 256 -5.59 23.71 7.90
C VAL A 256 -5.40 22.49 6.97
N ILE A 257 -4.33 21.70 7.13
CA ILE A 257 -4.18 20.42 6.41
C ILE A 257 -5.22 19.40 6.90
N VAL A 258 -5.42 19.24 8.21
CA VAL A 258 -6.46 18.34 8.76
C VAL A 258 -7.86 18.79 8.30
N VAL A 259 -8.15 20.08 8.31
CA VAL A 259 -9.39 20.62 7.76
C VAL A 259 -9.51 20.34 6.25
N GLY A 260 -8.45 20.53 5.46
CA GLY A 260 -8.41 20.10 4.05
C GLY A 260 -8.69 18.61 3.84
N MET A 261 -8.26 17.74 4.76
CA MET A 261 -8.58 16.30 4.73
C MET A 261 -10.03 16.00 5.15
N ILE A 262 -10.63 16.83 6.01
CA ILE A 262 -12.08 16.79 6.28
C ILE A 262 -12.84 17.27 5.03
N SER A 263 -12.41 18.35 4.38
CA SER A 263 -12.96 18.83 3.11
C SER A 263 -12.86 17.78 2.00
N PHE A 264 -11.74 17.06 1.92
CA PHE A 264 -11.57 15.88 1.04
C PHE A 264 -12.66 14.84 1.31
N THR A 265 -12.78 14.37 2.55
CA THR A 265 -13.71 13.27 2.89
C THR A 265 -15.18 13.68 2.81
N GLN A 266 -15.54 14.92 3.13
CA GLN A 266 -16.94 15.37 3.22
C GLN A 266 -17.42 16.02 1.89
N PRO A 267 -17.24 17.34 1.62
CA PRO A 267 -17.68 17.95 0.36
C PRO A 267 -16.88 17.49 -0.87
N GLY A 268 -15.65 17.00 -0.73
CA GLY A 268 -14.85 16.46 -1.84
C GLY A 268 -15.44 15.17 -2.41
N ILE A 269 -15.91 14.27 -1.55
CA ILE A 269 -16.66 13.06 -1.96
C ILE A 269 -18.05 13.43 -2.50
N TRP A 270 -18.72 14.42 -1.91
CA TRP A 270 -19.98 14.95 -2.48
C TRP A 270 -19.77 15.58 -3.86
N ASN A 271 -18.67 16.29 -4.09
CA ASN A 271 -18.26 16.80 -5.41
C ASN A 271 -18.04 15.64 -6.38
N ALA A 272 -17.36 14.56 -5.96
CA ALA A 272 -17.12 13.39 -6.80
C ALA A 272 -18.42 12.72 -7.28
N LEU A 273 -19.38 12.55 -6.38
CA LEU A 273 -20.69 11.98 -6.68
C LEU A 273 -21.50 12.84 -7.66
N ASN A 274 -21.42 14.16 -7.56
CA ASN A 274 -22.20 15.07 -8.40
C ASN A 274 -21.57 15.36 -9.77
N ASN A 275 -20.23 15.47 -9.87
CA ASN A 275 -19.54 15.81 -11.12
C ASN A 275 -19.58 14.69 -12.19
N VAL A 276 -19.85 13.44 -11.80
CA VAL A 276 -20.09 12.33 -12.74
C VAL A 276 -21.52 12.30 -13.32
N GLY A 277 -22.35 13.26 -12.90
CA GLY A 277 -23.73 13.43 -13.33
C GLY A 277 -24.72 12.73 -12.40
N ALA A 278 -25.75 13.46 -11.98
CA ALA A 278 -26.94 12.89 -11.32
C ALA A 278 -26.66 12.02 -10.07
N GLY A 279 -25.57 12.25 -9.33
CA GLY A 279 -25.20 11.36 -8.22
C GLY A 279 -24.86 9.93 -8.65
N GLY A 280 -24.51 9.71 -9.92
CA GLY A 280 -24.34 8.40 -10.55
C GLY A 280 -25.61 7.76 -11.14
N GLN A 281 -26.75 8.45 -11.11
CA GLN A 281 -28.03 7.98 -11.65
C GLN A 281 -28.21 8.26 -13.15
N GLN A 282 -29.29 7.70 -13.73
CA GLN A 282 -29.62 7.78 -15.15
C GLN A 282 -30.37 9.08 -15.53
N GLU A 283 -31.20 9.60 -14.63
CA GLU A 283 -31.85 10.92 -14.77
C GLU A 283 -31.41 11.86 -13.62
N PRO A 284 -31.22 13.17 -13.89
CA PRO A 284 -30.67 14.10 -12.91
C PRO A 284 -31.67 14.60 -11.85
N TYR A 285 -32.97 14.41 -12.07
CA TYR A 285 -34.01 15.21 -11.40
C TYR A 285 -34.13 14.97 -9.88
N LEU A 286 -34.14 13.70 -9.45
CA LEU A 286 -34.23 13.36 -8.01
C LEU A 286 -33.02 13.89 -7.21
N VAL A 287 -31.80 13.73 -7.75
CA VAL A 287 -30.57 14.17 -7.09
C VAL A 287 -30.40 15.69 -7.15
N ASN A 288 -30.79 16.33 -8.25
CA ASN A 288 -30.86 17.80 -8.32
C ASN A 288 -31.90 18.37 -7.34
N GLY A 289 -33.04 17.68 -7.13
CA GLY A 289 -34.01 18.01 -6.08
C GLY A 289 -33.42 17.89 -4.67
N ALA A 290 -32.75 16.78 -4.36
CA ALA A 290 -32.08 16.57 -3.07
C ALA A 290 -30.93 17.57 -2.83
N ASN A 291 -30.18 17.96 -3.88
CA ASN A 291 -29.18 19.03 -3.82
C ASN A 291 -29.83 20.41 -3.61
N SER A 292 -30.94 20.71 -4.30
CA SER A 292 -31.69 21.95 -4.09
C SER A 292 -32.18 22.06 -2.64
N LEU A 293 -32.71 20.96 -2.06
CA LEU A 293 -33.05 20.87 -0.64
C LEU A 293 -31.82 21.03 0.29
N THR A 294 -30.70 20.39 -0.03
CA THR A 294 -29.42 20.53 0.68
C THR A 294 -29.01 22.01 0.79
N PHE A 295 -28.98 22.72 -0.35
CA PHE A 295 -28.61 24.13 -0.39
C PHE A 295 -29.70 25.04 0.22
N GLY A 296 -30.99 24.73 0.06
CA GLY A 296 -32.09 25.46 0.67
C GLY A 296 -32.01 25.51 2.20
N ILE A 297 -31.60 24.40 2.83
CA ILE A 297 -31.28 24.36 4.27
C ILE A 297 -30.04 25.22 4.56
N MET A 298 -29.00 25.14 3.73
CA MET A 298 -27.75 25.90 3.91
C MET A 298 -27.93 27.43 3.82
N VAL A 299 -28.95 27.95 3.12
CA VAL A 299 -29.30 29.39 3.08
C VAL A 299 -29.42 29.99 4.48
N PHE A 300 -30.06 29.28 5.41
CA PHE A 300 -30.23 29.73 6.80
C PHE A 300 -29.26 29.03 7.75
N GLY A 301 -28.98 27.75 7.48
CA GLY A 301 -28.11 26.92 8.30
C GLY A 301 -26.69 27.46 8.43
N CYS A 302 -26.07 27.95 7.34
CA CYS A 302 -24.68 28.43 7.41
C CYS A 302 -24.53 29.64 8.33
N SER A 303 -25.49 30.57 8.29
CA SER A 303 -25.53 31.71 9.21
C SER A 303 -25.85 31.30 10.65
N LEU A 304 -26.79 30.38 10.85
CA LEU A 304 -27.12 29.84 12.18
C LEU A 304 -25.91 29.14 12.81
N PHE A 305 -25.26 28.23 12.10
CA PHE A 305 -24.11 27.49 12.63
C PHE A 305 -22.86 28.35 12.81
N ALA A 306 -22.68 29.44 12.07
CA ALA A 306 -21.64 30.44 12.36
C ALA A 306 -21.88 31.13 13.72
N ILE A 307 -23.12 31.55 14.00
CA ILE A 307 -23.52 32.12 15.30
C ILE A 307 -23.34 31.09 16.43
N LEU A 308 -23.69 29.82 16.19
CA LEU A 308 -23.48 28.74 17.15
C LEU A 308 -21.99 28.40 17.34
N ALA A 309 -21.13 28.55 16.33
CA ALA A 309 -19.69 28.33 16.43
C ALA A 309 -18.99 29.37 17.31
N ASN A 310 -19.42 30.63 17.27
CA ASN A 310 -18.94 31.68 18.18
C ASN A 310 -19.36 31.43 19.65
N LYS A 311 -20.37 30.60 19.91
CA LYS A 311 -20.82 30.21 21.26
C LYS A 311 -20.24 28.89 21.76
N PHE A 312 -20.33 27.82 20.96
CA PHE A 312 -19.99 26.44 21.34
C PHE A 312 -18.62 25.97 20.81
N GLY A 313 -17.95 26.79 20.01
CA GLY A 313 -16.60 26.57 19.49
C GLY A 313 -16.59 25.90 18.12
N LEU A 314 -15.72 26.41 17.25
CA LEU A 314 -15.53 25.93 15.87
C LEU A 314 -15.37 24.41 15.77
N LYS A 315 -14.59 23.78 16.66
CA LYS A 315 -14.40 22.32 16.67
C LYS A 315 -15.69 21.55 16.92
N SER A 316 -16.52 22.00 17.85
CA SER A 316 -17.77 21.32 18.24
C SER A 316 -18.77 21.31 17.08
N ILE A 317 -18.84 22.42 16.34
CA ILE A 317 -19.68 22.57 15.16
C ILE A 317 -19.10 21.80 13.96
N LEU A 318 -17.76 21.77 13.80
CA LEU A 318 -17.10 20.97 12.76
C LEU A 318 -17.35 19.46 12.94
N LEU A 319 -17.31 18.95 14.17
CA LEU A 319 -17.63 17.54 14.48
C LEU A 319 -19.06 17.19 14.02
N LEU A 320 -20.06 18.00 14.39
CA LEU A 320 -21.43 17.85 13.92
C LEU A 320 -21.53 17.88 12.38
N GLY A 321 -20.73 18.74 11.74
CA GLY A 321 -20.65 18.86 10.29
C GLY A 321 -20.14 17.63 9.53
N THR A 322 -19.49 16.67 10.21
CA THR A 322 -19.03 15.42 9.59
C THR A 322 -20.06 14.29 9.57
N LEU A 323 -21.23 14.47 10.22
CA LEU A 323 -22.16 13.35 10.45
C LEU A 323 -23.19 13.13 9.33
N GLY A 324 -23.54 14.16 8.55
CA GLY A 324 -24.65 14.10 7.60
C GLY A 324 -24.30 13.80 6.13
N TYR A 325 -23.01 13.77 5.77
CA TYR A 325 -22.58 13.46 4.40
C TYR A 325 -22.64 11.95 4.10
N ALA A 326 -22.21 11.08 5.04
CA ALA A 326 -22.31 9.63 4.88
C ALA A 326 -23.76 9.13 4.71
N PRO A 327 -24.77 9.60 5.48
CA PRO A 327 -26.18 9.34 5.20
C PRO A 327 -26.65 9.71 3.78
N TYR A 328 -26.15 10.81 3.20
CA TYR A 328 -26.48 11.18 1.82
C TYR A 328 -25.92 10.18 0.81
N SER A 329 -24.65 9.79 0.92
CA SER A 329 -24.07 8.80 0.02
C SER A 329 -24.67 7.40 0.22
N ALA A 330 -25.07 7.05 1.45
CA ALA A 330 -25.88 5.87 1.74
C ALA A 330 -27.27 5.94 1.10
N SER A 331 -27.91 7.11 1.05
CA SER A 331 -29.19 7.28 0.37
C SER A 331 -29.10 7.10 -1.15
N LEU A 332 -28.01 7.60 -1.77
CA LEU A 332 -27.74 7.35 -3.20
C LEU A 332 -27.44 5.87 -3.48
N TYR A 333 -26.73 5.18 -2.59
CA TYR A 333 -26.52 3.73 -2.66
C TYR A 333 -27.84 2.96 -2.60
N VAL A 334 -28.70 3.25 -1.61
CA VAL A 334 -29.99 2.55 -1.45
C VAL A 334 -30.93 2.86 -2.62
N ASN A 335 -30.90 4.08 -3.17
CA ASN A 335 -31.64 4.42 -4.39
C ASN A 335 -31.10 3.69 -5.64
N ASN A 336 -29.78 3.61 -5.80
CA ASN A 336 -29.14 2.89 -6.90
C ASN A 336 -29.44 1.37 -6.85
N ARG A 337 -29.41 0.77 -5.65
CA ARG A 337 -29.59 -0.68 -5.46
C ARG A 337 -31.04 -1.14 -5.31
N TYR A 338 -31.92 -0.33 -4.72
CA TYR A 338 -33.29 -0.71 -4.33
C TYR A 338 -34.38 0.29 -4.78
N GLY A 339 -34.04 1.35 -5.50
CA GLY A 339 -35.02 2.32 -6.04
C GLY A 339 -35.68 3.26 -5.03
N VAL A 340 -35.28 3.24 -3.75
CA VAL A 340 -35.92 4.05 -2.69
C VAL A 340 -35.64 5.54 -2.88
N GLU A 341 -36.66 6.35 -3.18
CA GLU A 341 -36.49 7.78 -3.46
C GLU A 341 -36.56 8.68 -2.22
N TRP A 342 -37.47 8.41 -1.28
CA TRP A 342 -37.69 9.27 -0.09
C TRP A 342 -36.42 9.43 0.76
N PHE A 343 -35.60 8.38 0.82
CA PHE A 343 -34.36 8.41 1.58
C PHE A 343 -33.33 9.35 0.93
N VAL A 344 -33.37 9.58 -0.39
CA VAL A 344 -32.49 10.56 -1.06
C VAL A 344 -32.82 11.99 -0.63
N LEU A 345 -34.11 12.29 -0.42
CA LEU A 345 -34.55 13.59 0.11
C LEU A 345 -34.17 13.74 1.58
N LEU A 346 -34.32 12.70 2.42
CA LEU A 346 -33.84 12.72 3.81
C LEU A 346 -32.31 12.85 3.87
N GLY A 347 -31.58 12.15 3.00
CA GLY A 347 -30.13 12.26 2.84
C GLY A 347 -29.71 13.68 2.48
N GLY A 348 -30.41 14.32 1.54
CA GLY A 348 -30.22 15.73 1.21
C GLY A 348 -30.50 16.67 2.39
N ALA A 349 -31.53 16.38 3.19
CA ALA A 349 -31.83 17.15 4.40
C ALA A 349 -30.72 17.02 5.47
N THR A 350 -30.27 15.80 5.77
CA THR A 350 -29.16 15.56 6.72
C THR A 350 -27.84 16.13 6.21
N CYS A 351 -27.59 16.06 4.90
CA CYS A 351 -26.44 16.71 4.26
C CYS A 351 -26.52 18.23 4.38
N GLY A 352 -27.69 18.84 4.19
CA GLY A 352 -27.87 20.29 4.31
C GLY A 352 -27.54 20.81 5.71
N ILE A 353 -27.98 20.10 6.75
CA ILE A 353 -27.67 20.44 8.15
C ILE A 353 -26.16 20.28 8.42
N ALA A 354 -25.56 19.15 8.03
CA ALA A 354 -24.15 18.89 8.28
C ALA A 354 -23.23 19.81 7.45
N ALA A 355 -23.51 20.02 6.17
CA ALA A 355 -22.82 20.98 5.31
C ALA A 355 -22.88 22.41 5.88
N SER A 356 -24.01 22.80 6.46
CA SER A 356 -24.13 24.10 7.12
C SER A 356 -23.17 24.26 8.31
N ALA A 357 -23.07 23.24 9.15
CA ALA A 357 -22.16 23.22 10.30
C ALA A 357 -20.68 23.11 9.87
N LEU A 358 -20.40 22.24 8.90
CA LEU A 358 -19.07 22.03 8.33
C LEU A 358 -18.53 23.31 7.70
N TRP A 359 -19.18 23.85 6.66
CA TRP A 359 -18.66 25.00 5.92
C TRP A 359 -18.54 26.28 6.75
N ALA A 360 -19.44 26.50 7.72
CA ALA A 360 -19.35 27.65 8.63
C ALA A 360 -18.14 27.58 9.58
N SER A 361 -17.70 26.37 9.96
CA SER A 361 -16.57 26.16 10.88
C SER A 361 -15.24 25.93 10.16
N GLU A 362 -15.24 25.16 9.08
CA GLU A 362 -14.07 24.86 8.25
C GLU A 362 -13.48 26.11 7.58
N GLY A 363 -14.29 26.91 6.87
CA GLY A 363 -13.80 28.12 6.20
C GLY A 363 -13.28 29.18 7.18
N ALA A 364 -13.87 29.24 8.38
CA ALA A 364 -13.43 30.10 9.47
C ALA A 364 -12.09 29.64 10.08
N ILE A 365 -11.82 28.32 10.13
CA ILE A 365 -10.51 27.80 10.52
C ILE A 365 -9.46 28.07 9.43
N ALA A 366 -9.79 27.81 8.17
CA ALA A 366 -8.88 27.98 7.03
C ALA A 366 -8.37 29.43 6.87
N LEU A 367 -9.27 30.42 7.00
CA LEU A 367 -8.93 31.84 6.95
C LEU A 367 -8.45 32.39 8.30
N GLY A 368 -9.03 31.93 9.42
CA GLY A 368 -8.87 32.55 10.74
C GLY A 368 -7.69 32.06 11.57
N TYR A 369 -7.13 30.87 11.29
CA TYR A 369 -5.89 30.43 11.95
C TYR A 369 -4.63 30.90 11.19
N ALA A 370 -4.76 31.29 9.91
CA ALA A 370 -3.65 31.77 9.11
C ALA A 370 -3.30 33.24 9.41
N ASP A 371 -2.01 33.57 9.45
CA ASP A 371 -1.56 34.96 9.48
C ASP A 371 -2.05 35.72 8.24
N VAL A 372 -2.35 37.02 8.39
CA VAL A 372 -2.90 37.89 7.32
C VAL A 372 -2.06 37.89 6.02
N HIS A 373 -0.76 37.56 6.11
CA HIS A 373 0.19 37.46 5.00
C HIS A 373 0.34 36.05 4.38
N ASN A 374 -0.34 35.03 4.93
CA ASN A 374 -0.34 33.64 4.46
C ASN A 374 -1.75 33.11 4.12
N ARG A 375 -2.80 33.95 4.25
CA ARG A 375 -4.21 33.55 4.07
C ARG A 375 -4.50 33.04 2.66
N GLY A 376 -3.85 33.57 1.61
CA GLY A 376 -3.95 33.03 0.26
C GLY A 376 -3.44 31.59 0.20
N LYS A 377 -2.20 31.36 0.64
CA LYS A 377 -1.56 30.04 0.60
C LYS A 377 -2.32 28.98 1.41
N PHE A 378 -2.83 29.35 2.59
CA PHE A 378 -3.54 28.43 3.47
C PHE A 378 -4.92 28.07 2.90
N THR A 379 -5.64 29.04 2.34
CA THR A 379 -6.91 28.80 1.62
C THR A 379 -6.69 27.93 0.37
N GLY A 380 -5.60 28.17 -0.38
CA GLY A 380 -5.26 27.38 -1.56
C GLY A 380 -4.90 25.93 -1.24
N ILE A 381 -4.21 25.67 -0.11
CA ILE A 381 -3.98 24.30 0.40
C ILE A 381 -5.30 23.64 0.79
N TRP A 382 -6.16 24.33 1.54
CA TRP A 382 -7.46 23.82 1.96
C TRP A 382 -8.35 23.44 0.76
N LEU A 383 -8.56 24.37 -0.18
CA LEU A 383 -9.37 24.16 -1.38
C LEU A 383 -8.71 23.18 -2.38
N GLY A 384 -7.38 23.07 -2.39
CA GLY A 384 -6.67 22.06 -3.17
C GLY A 384 -6.87 20.65 -2.63
N LEU A 385 -6.82 20.47 -1.31
CA LEU A 385 -7.08 19.17 -0.66
C LEU A 385 -8.54 18.71 -0.85
N ARG A 386 -9.51 19.63 -0.84
CA ARG A 386 -10.93 19.34 -1.15
C ARG A 386 -11.10 18.60 -2.48
N GLU A 387 -10.36 18.98 -3.52
CA GLU A 387 -10.48 18.42 -4.87
C GLU A 387 -9.89 17.01 -5.02
N LEU A 388 -9.11 16.52 -4.05
CA LEU A 388 -8.68 15.11 -4.00
C LEU A 388 -9.87 14.14 -4.02
N GLY A 389 -11.04 14.56 -3.51
CA GLY A 389 -12.25 13.74 -3.50
C GLY A 389 -12.77 13.52 -4.92
N GLN A 390 -12.86 14.60 -5.71
CA GLN A 390 -13.22 14.52 -7.12
C GLN A 390 -12.17 13.79 -7.95
N LEU A 391 -10.88 13.96 -7.65
CA LEU A 391 -9.80 13.23 -8.33
C LEU A 391 -9.94 11.71 -8.11
N ILE A 392 -9.94 11.25 -6.87
CA ILE A 392 -10.02 9.82 -6.52
C ILE A 392 -11.32 9.21 -7.03
N GLY A 393 -12.46 9.86 -6.77
CA GLY A 393 -13.77 9.37 -7.22
C GLY A 393 -13.95 9.37 -8.74
N SER A 394 -13.31 10.27 -9.48
CA SER A 394 -13.30 10.25 -10.96
C SER A 394 -12.34 9.19 -11.51
N SER A 395 -11.17 8.99 -10.90
CA SER A 395 -10.21 7.94 -11.32
C SER A 395 -10.79 6.54 -11.18
N ILE A 396 -11.45 6.24 -10.06
CA ILE A 396 -12.16 4.97 -9.84
C ILE A 396 -13.24 4.75 -10.91
N GLN A 397 -13.98 5.79 -11.28
CA GLN A 397 -15.04 5.66 -12.27
C GLN A 397 -14.52 5.59 -13.70
N LEU A 398 -13.42 6.28 -14.03
CA LEU A 398 -12.77 6.15 -15.33
C LEU A 398 -12.20 4.74 -15.55
N SER A 399 -11.54 4.14 -14.55
CA SER A 399 -11.02 2.77 -14.68
C SER A 399 -12.14 1.73 -14.83
N LEU A 400 -13.26 1.88 -14.10
CA LEU A 400 -14.43 1.00 -14.21
C LEU A 400 -15.21 1.14 -15.54
N ASN A 401 -15.19 2.32 -16.19
CA ASN A 401 -16.00 2.59 -17.38
C ASN A 401 -15.17 2.76 -18.68
N TYR A 402 -13.85 2.55 -18.65
CA TYR A 402 -12.96 2.76 -19.80
C TYR A 402 -13.37 1.98 -21.06
N LYS A 403 -13.92 0.77 -20.89
CA LYS A 403 -14.33 -0.13 -21.99
C LYS A 403 -15.79 0.05 -22.47
N SER A 404 -16.60 0.89 -21.82
CA SER A 404 -18.03 1.04 -22.12
C SER A 404 -18.35 2.36 -22.83
N GLY A 405 -18.85 2.29 -24.07
CA GLY A 405 -19.25 3.47 -24.86
C GLY A 405 -20.70 3.95 -24.61
N GLU A 406 -21.57 3.11 -24.03
CA GLU A 406 -23.00 3.38 -23.91
C GLU A 406 -23.39 4.23 -22.68
N ARG A 407 -24.61 4.78 -22.66
CA ARG A 407 -25.15 5.56 -21.53
C ARG A 407 -25.69 4.65 -20.41
N GLY A 408 -25.08 4.69 -19.24
CA GLY A 408 -25.50 3.89 -18.07
C GLY A 408 -25.36 4.60 -16.71
N LYS A 409 -25.82 3.90 -15.66
CA LYS A 409 -25.64 4.27 -14.24
C LYS A 409 -24.27 3.85 -13.72
N VAL A 410 -23.80 4.48 -12.65
CA VAL A 410 -22.60 4.06 -11.90
C VAL A 410 -22.94 2.85 -11.02
N GLY A 411 -22.04 1.86 -10.97
CA GLY A 411 -22.23 0.64 -10.18
C GLY A 411 -22.28 0.88 -8.66
N TYR A 412 -23.15 0.16 -7.96
CA TYR A 412 -23.44 0.39 -6.54
C TYR A 412 -22.20 0.25 -5.61
N THR A 413 -21.20 -0.55 -5.99
CA THR A 413 -19.93 -0.74 -5.26
C THR A 413 -19.17 0.58 -5.06
N THR A 414 -19.24 1.50 -6.02
CA THR A 414 -18.57 2.81 -5.93
C THR A 414 -19.04 3.61 -4.71
N TYR A 415 -20.34 3.59 -4.39
CA TYR A 415 -20.85 4.31 -3.22
C TYR A 415 -20.33 3.73 -1.91
N ILE A 416 -20.13 2.41 -1.80
CA ILE A 416 -19.64 1.77 -0.57
C ILE A 416 -18.24 2.29 -0.21
N VAL A 417 -17.35 2.40 -1.20
CA VAL A 417 -16.01 2.98 -1.03
C VAL A 417 -16.08 4.46 -0.63
N LEU A 418 -16.97 5.23 -1.26
CA LEU A 418 -17.13 6.66 -0.98
C LEU A 418 -17.76 6.93 0.40
N ILE A 419 -18.67 6.07 0.88
CA ILE A 419 -19.22 6.09 2.24
C ILE A 419 -18.12 5.78 3.26
N ALA A 420 -17.29 4.76 3.02
CA ALA A 420 -16.18 4.41 3.91
C ALA A 420 -15.16 5.57 4.03
N LEU A 421 -14.87 6.27 2.94
CA LEU A 421 -14.05 7.49 2.96
C LEU A 421 -14.72 8.63 3.74
N GLN A 422 -16.03 8.83 3.62
CA GLN A 422 -16.76 9.80 4.42
C GLN A 422 -16.75 9.49 5.92
N CYS A 423 -16.78 8.22 6.33
CA CYS A 423 -16.68 7.84 7.75
C CYS A 423 -15.36 8.29 8.41
N LEU A 424 -14.30 8.56 7.64
CA LEU A 424 -13.02 9.06 8.17
C LEU A 424 -13.07 10.54 8.60
N GLY A 425 -14.09 11.31 8.19
CA GLY A 425 -14.21 12.74 8.53
C GLY A 425 -14.32 13.00 10.04
N LEU A 426 -15.08 12.17 10.76
CA LEU A 426 -15.26 12.31 12.21
C LEU A 426 -13.94 12.08 12.98
N PRO A 427 -13.17 10.98 12.76
CA PRO A 427 -11.81 10.83 13.25
C PRO A 427 -10.89 12.02 12.95
N LEU A 428 -10.92 12.56 11.73
CA LEU A 428 -10.10 13.72 11.36
C LEU A 428 -10.52 15.00 12.11
N ALA A 429 -11.82 15.24 12.30
CA ALA A 429 -12.34 16.36 13.08
C ALA A 429 -11.95 16.28 14.57
N LEU A 430 -11.74 15.09 15.13
CA LEU A 430 -11.18 14.92 16.47
C LEU A 430 -9.72 15.37 16.57
N LEU A 431 -8.95 15.40 15.47
CA LEU A 431 -7.58 15.92 15.47
C LEU A 431 -7.49 17.45 15.50
N VAL A 432 -8.53 18.18 15.06
CA VAL A 432 -8.53 19.65 15.00
C VAL A 432 -8.36 20.29 16.40
N SER A 433 -7.67 21.42 16.47
CA SER A 433 -7.40 22.18 17.69
C SER A 433 -8.43 23.29 17.92
N PRO A 434 -8.92 23.52 19.15
CA PRO A 434 -9.65 24.74 19.50
C PRO A 434 -8.75 26.00 19.39
N PRO A 435 -9.30 27.19 19.08
CA PRO A 435 -8.51 28.41 18.81
C PRO A 435 -7.46 28.73 19.89
N HIS A 436 -7.86 28.74 21.16
CA HIS A 436 -6.96 29.04 22.29
C HIS A 436 -5.79 28.07 22.48
N LYS A 437 -5.81 26.91 21.80
CA LYS A 437 -4.72 25.93 21.82
C LYS A 437 -3.78 26.07 20.61
N VAL A 438 -4.11 26.89 19.61
CA VAL A 438 -3.31 27.11 18.38
C VAL A 438 -2.19 28.13 18.64
N TYR A 439 -1.00 27.86 18.10
CA TYR A 439 0.19 28.70 18.26
C TYR A 439 0.80 29.06 16.90
N HIS A 440 0.95 30.36 16.65
CA HIS A 440 1.68 30.91 15.51
C HIS A 440 3.20 30.70 15.67
N ARG A 441 3.96 30.90 14.59
CA ARG A 441 5.42 30.66 14.59
C ARG A 441 6.20 31.55 15.56
N ASP A 442 5.68 32.74 15.86
CA ASP A 442 6.21 33.71 16.82
C ASP A 442 5.73 33.47 18.27
N GLY A 443 4.91 32.46 18.51
CA GLY A 443 4.36 32.12 19.81
C GLY A 443 3.06 32.81 20.18
N ARG A 444 2.52 33.72 19.35
CA ARG A 444 1.16 34.26 19.55
C ARG A 444 0.12 33.13 19.48
N LYS A 445 -0.93 33.23 20.29
CA LYS A 445 -2.11 32.36 20.23
C LYS A 445 -3.19 32.99 19.36
N VAL A 446 -4.01 32.18 18.71
CA VAL A 446 -5.29 32.65 18.17
C VAL A 446 -6.18 33.07 19.35
N PRO A 447 -6.80 34.27 19.34
CA PRO A 447 -7.75 34.68 20.38
C PRO A 447 -8.90 33.69 20.52
N ASP A 448 -9.41 33.52 21.74
CA ASP A 448 -10.56 32.63 21.97
C ASP A 448 -11.89 33.37 21.80
N PRO A 449 -12.71 33.04 20.78
CA PRO A 449 -14.05 33.60 20.67
C PRO A 449 -15.02 33.08 21.75
N THR A 450 -14.73 31.94 22.39
CA THR A 450 -15.66 31.22 23.28
C THR A 450 -15.51 31.58 24.77
N LYS A 451 -16.18 32.66 25.18
CA LYS A 451 -16.52 32.94 26.59
C LYS A 451 -17.98 33.37 26.74
N ASN A 452 -18.88 32.43 27.04
CA ASN A 452 -20.26 32.62 27.51
C ASN A 452 -21.06 33.79 26.87
N LYS A 453 -20.99 33.94 25.54
CA LYS A 453 -21.70 35.01 24.83
C LYS A 453 -23.19 34.73 24.70
N ALA A 454 -24.02 35.74 24.94
CA ALA A 454 -25.45 35.69 24.68
C ALA A 454 -25.70 35.67 23.16
N VAL A 455 -26.45 34.67 22.68
CA VAL A 455 -26.76 34.46 21.24
C VAL A 455 -27.31 35.72 20.58
N LEU A 456 -28.16 36.47 21.30
CA LEU A 456 -28.77 37.71 20.83
C LEU A 456 -27.74 38.78 20.41
N LYS A 457 -26.57 38.86 21.07
CA LYS A 457 -25.49 39.81 20.69
C LYS A 457 -24.76 39.37 19.42
N GLU A 458 -24.61 38.07 19.19
CA GLU A 458 -24.04 37.55 17.94
C GLU A 458 -25.02 37.71 16.76
N VAL A 459 -26.33 37.56 16.98
CA VAL A 459 -27.38 37.90 15.99
C VAL A 459 -27.34 39.39 15.62
N GLN A 460 -27.17 40.28 16.60
CA GLN A 460 -27.00 41.72 16.36
C GLN A 460 -25.72 42.03 15.53
N ARG A 461 -24.60 41.37 15.85
CA ARG A 461 -23.34 41.48 15.09
C ARG A 461 -23.47 40.97 13.64
N TRP A 462 -24.12 39.82 13.45
CA TRP A 462 -24.43 39.26 12.12
C TRP A 462 -25.29 40.22 11.29
N TRP A 463 -26.30 40.84 11.89
CA TRP A 463 -27.17 41.83 11.23
C TRP A 463 -26.43 43.14 10.90
N ALA A 464 -25.50 43.57 11.75
CA ALA A 464 -24.62 44.71 11.46
C ALA A 464 -23.65 44.41 10.31
N LEU A 465 -23.06 43.21 10.28
CA LEU A 465 -22.15 42.75 9.22
C LEU A 465 -22.85 42.66 7.85
N LEU A 466 -24.10 42.19 7.81
CA LEU A 466 -24.93 42.18 6.59
C LEU A 466 -25.21 43.60 6.06
N ARG A 467 -25.18 44.61 6.92
CA ARG A 467 -25.35 46.04 6.57
C ARG A 467 -24.02 46.75 6.26
N ASP A 468 -22.86 46.09 6.39
CA ASP A 468 -21.58 46.68 6.01
C ASP A 468 -21.52 46.87 4.48
N ARG A 469 -21.21 48.10 4.04
CA ARG A 469 -21.16 48.46 2.61
C ARG A 469 -20.15 47.62 1.82
N ARG A 470 -19.07 47.13 2.44
CA ARG A 470 -18.05 46.27 1.81
C ARG A 470 -18.59 44.86 1.58
N PHE A 471 -19.32 44.31 2.55
CA PHE A 471 -19.90 42.98 2.45
C PHE A 471 -21.13 42.96 1.53
N PHE A 472 -22.05 43.91 1.70
CA PHE A 472 -23.28 44.03 0.91
C PHE A 472 -23.01 44.11 -0.61
N LEU A 473 -21.94 44.81 -1.02
CA LEU A 473 -21.54 44.90 -2.43
C LEU A 473 -21.02 43.58 -3.04
N LEU A 474 -20.65 42.59 -2.22
CA LEU A 474 -20.24 41.27 -2.71
C LEU A 474 -21.42 40.30 -2.90
N VAL A 475 -22.58 40.56 -2.28
CA VAL A 475 -23.74 39.62 -2.28
C VAL A 475 -24.16 39.16 -3.69
N PRO A 476 -24.25 40.02 -4.73
CA PRO A 476 -24.55 39.55 -6.10
C PRO A 476 -23.49 38.59 -6.66
N VAL A 477 -22.21 38.81 -6.31
CA VAL A 477 -21.09 37.94 -6.71
C VAL A 477 -21.21 36.56 -6.04
N MET A 478 -21.54 36.55 -4.75
CA MET A 478 -21.75 35.32 -3.95
C MET A 478 -22.90 34.48 -4.51
N ILE A 479 -24.07 35.07 -4.73
CA ILE A 479 -25.25 34.37 -5.26
C ILE A 479 -24.94 33.76 -6.63
N GLY A 480 -24.40 34.54 -7.56
CA GLY A 480 -24.14 34.01 -8.90
C GLY A 480 -23.01 32.97 -8.95
N PHE A 481 -22.13 32.88 -7.94
CA PHE A 481 -20.85 32.16 -8.03
C PHE A 481 -21.00 30.71 -8.52
N ASN A 482 -21.71 29.87 -7.77
CA ASN A 482 -21.70 28.41 -7.96
C ASN A 482 -22.63 27.92 -9.10
N TRP A 483 -23.40 28.84 -9.71
CA TRP A 483 -24.43 28.51 -10.73
C TRP A 483 -23.89 27.63 -11.87
N ASN A 484 -22.67 27.94 -12.30
CA ASN A 484 -21.97 27.31 -13.42
C ASN A 484 -21.81 25.79 -13.29
N ASN A 485 -21.66 25.27 -12.07
CA ASN A 485 -21.43 23.83 -11.84
C ASN A 485 -22.67 23.00 -12.22
N THR A 486 -23.89 23.53 -12.04
CA THR A 486 -25.12 22.84 -12.48
C THR A 486 -25.17 22.73 -14.01
N TYR A 487 -24.83 23.81 -14.71
CA TYR A 487 -24.76 23.80 -16.17
C TYR A 487 -23.69 22.81 -16.68
N GLN A 488 -22.49 22.76 -16.09
CA GLN A 488 -21.45 21.80 -16.52
C GLN A 488 -21.89 20.34 -16.36
N GLY A 489 -22.57 19.99 -15.25
CA GLY A 489 -23.13 18.66 -15.06
C GLY A 489 -24.17 18.29 -16.14
N ILE A 490 -25.03 19.23 -16.50
CA ILE A 490 -26.04 19.05 -17.57
C ILE A 490 -25.36 18.96 -18.96
N TYR A 491 -24.36 19.79 -19.24
CA TYR A 491 -23.60 19.79 -20.49
C TYR A 491 -22.88 18.44 -20.71
N LEU A 492 -22.15 17.96 -19.69
CA LEU A 492 -21.49 16.66 -19.74
C LEU A 492 -22.49 15.51 -19.91
N THR A 493 -23.59 15.51 -19.16
CA THR A 493 -24.59 14.42 -19.22
C THR A 493 -25.41 14.40 -20.51
N LYS A 494 -25.71 15.55 -21.13
CA LYS A 494 -26.48 15.62 -22.39
C LYS A 494 -25.63 15.27 -23.62
N TYR A 495 -24.36 15.69 -23.68
CA TYR A 495 -23.59 15.64 -24.93
C TYR A 495 -22.40 14.67 -24.98
N PHE A 496 -22.01 13.99 -23.89
CA PHE A 496 -20.83 13.09 -23.89
C PHE A 496 -21.14 11.63 -23.53
N SER A 497 -20.29 10.71 -24.00
CA SER A 497 -20.29 9.28 -23.60
C SER A 497 -19.95 9.10 -22.11
N VAL A 498 -20.23 7.94 -21.51
CA VAL A 498 -19.90 7.71 -20.08
C VAL A 498 -18.40 7.84 -19.84
N ARG A 499 -17.57 7.17 -20.66
CA ARG A 499 -16.11 7.21 -20.57
C ARG A 499 -15.54 8.63 -20.75
N ALA A 500 -16.09 9.41 -21.68
CA ALA A 500 -15.75 10.82 -21.88
C ALA A 500 -16.17 11.71 -20.70
N ARG A 501 -17.34 11.48 -20.08
CA ARG A 501 -17.77 12.20 -18.86
C ARG A 501 -16.84 11.90 -17.67
N THR A 502 -16.45 10.65 -17.45
CA THR A 502 -15.53 10.29 -16.36
C THR A 502 -14.14 10.90 -16.58
N LEU A 503 -13.64 10.90 -17.81
CA LEU A 503 -12.40 11.59 -18.16
C LEU A 503 -12.51 13.11 -17.95
N GLY A 504 -13.64 13.70 -18.34
CA GLY A 504 -13.93 15.13 -18.14
C GLY A 504 -14.01 15.53 -16.66
N SER A 505 -14.61 14.69 -15.82
CA SER A 505 -14.66 14.90 -14.37
C SER A 505 -13.27 14.84 -13.75
N LEU A 506 -12.40 13.92 -14.21
CA LEU A 506 -11.03 13.78 -13.74
C LEU A 506 -10.14 14.97 -14.13
N THR A 507 -10.10 15.33 -15.43
CA THR A 507 -9.31 16.49 -15.90
C THR A 507 -9.82 17.80 -15.30
N SER A 508 -11.13 17.96 -15.10
CA SER A 508 -11.69 19.12 -14.39
C SER A 508 -11.21 19.18 -12.92
N GLY A 509 -11.06 18.04 -12.26
CA GLY A 509 -10.52 17.95 -10.90
C GLY A 509 -9.02 18.29 -10.81
N VAL A 510 -8.23 17.89 -11.81
CA VAL A 510 -6.81 18.29 -11.92
C VAL A 510 -6.70 19.81 -12.10
N ALA A 511 -7.48 20.37 -13.03
CA ALA A 511 -7.52 21.80 -13.28
C ALA A 511 -8.03 22.61 -12.06
N ALA A 512 -9.03 22.10 -11.33
CA ALA A 512 -9.52 22.67 -10.08
C ALA A 512 -8.44 22.72 -8.99
N THR A 513 -7.75 21.60 -8.79
CA THR A 513 -6.64 21.47 -7.81
C THR A 513 -5.51 22.45 -8.14
N PHE A 514 -5.11 22.52 -9.41
CA PHE A 514 -4.07 23.43 -9.88
C PHE A 514 -4.47 24.90 -9.69
N ALA A 515 -5.71 25.28 -10.03
CA ALA A 515 -6.21 26.65 -9.82
C ALA A 515 -6.10 27.08 -8.35
N ASN A 516 -6.60 26.25 -7.42
CA ASN A 516 -6.62 26.58 -5.99
C ASN A 516 -5.21 26.74 -5.40
N ILE A 517 -4.27 25.87 -5.77
CA ILE A 517 -2.87 25.96 -5.31
C ILE A 517 -2.14 27.14 -5.95
N PHE A 518 -2.29 27.33 -7.28
CA PHE A 518 -1.63 28.41 -8.02
C PHE A 518 -2.07 29.79 -7.53
N TRP A 519 -3.38 30.06 -7.47
CA TRP A 519 -3.89 31.36 -7.04
C TRP A 519 -3.62 31.61 -5.55
N GLY A 520 -3.68 30.58 -4.70
CA GLY A 520 -3.30 30.72 -3.30
C GLY A 520 -1.84 31.11 -3.08
N TRP A 521 -0.92 30.56 -3.87
CA TRP A 521 0.47 31.01 -3.83
C TRP A 521 0.63 32.42 -4.42
N PHE A 522 -0.01 32.69 -5.56
CA PHE A 522 0.11 33.97 -6.29
C PHE A 522 -0.40 35.18 -5.48
N TYR A 523 -1.53 35.05 -4.78
CA TYR A 523 -2.15 36.14 -4.02
C TYR A 523 -1.41 36.56 -2.73
N ASP A 524 -0.46 35.75 -2.24
CA ASP A 524 0.45 36.11 -1.15
C ASP A 524 1.85 36.53 -1.65
N THR A 525 2.05 36.68 -2.97
CA THR A 525 3.29 37.26 -3.52
C THR A 525 3.38 38.76 -3.21
N LYS A 526 4.61 39.26 -2.95
CA LYS A 526 4.86 40.66 -2.55
C LYS A 526 5.10 41.64 -3.71
N PHE A 527 5.04 41.17 -4.96
CA PHE A 527 5.44 41.96 -6.13
C PHE A 527 4.43 43.04 -6.55
N VAL A 528 3.16 42.93 -6.12
CA VAL A 528 2.07 43.85 -6.49
C VAL A 528 1.26 44.18 -5.25
N SER A 529 0.85 45.44 -5.07
CA SER A 529 -0.01 45.81 -3.95
C SER A 529 -1.38 45.15 -4.04
N ARG A 530 -1.90 44.63 -2.92
CA ARG A 530 -3.16 43.87 -2.87
C ARG A 530 -4.36 44.56 -3.57
N PRO A 531 -4.60 45.89 -3.46
CA PRO A 531 -5.67 46.57 -4.20
C PRO A 531 -5.48 46.55 -5.73
N THR A 532 -4.25 46.63 -6.22
CA THR A 532 -3.93 46.58 -7.65
C THR A 532 -4.04 45.14 -8.16
N LEU A 533 -3.51 44.18 -7.41
CA LEU A 533 -3.63 42.76 -7.71
C LEU A 533 -5.10 42.34 -7.84
N ALA A 534 -5.96 42.76 -6.91
CA ALA A 534 -7.40 42.49 -6.96
C ALA A 534 -8.07 43.05 -8.23
N LYS A 535 -7.75 44.30 -8.62
CA LYS A 535 -8.30 44.95 -9.82
C LYS A 535 -7.85 44.27 -11.12
N VAL A 536 -6.57 43.90 -11.21
CA VAL A 536 -6.01 43.21 -12.39
C VAL A 536 -6.59 41.80 -12.52
N THR A 537 -6.60 41.02 -11.44
CA THR A 537 -7.16 39.68 -11.43
C THR A 537 -8.65 39.68 -11.79
N TRP A 538 -9.47 40.56 -11.21
CA TRP A 538 -10.90 40.65 -11.57
C TRP A 538 -11.12 41.01 -13.05
N GLY A 539 -10.28 41.89 -13.61
CA GLY A 539 -10.32 42.26 -15.03
C GLY A 539 -10.02 41.07 -15.95
N ILE A 540 -8.91 40.37 -15.70
CA ILE A 540 -8.52 39.16 -16.44
C ILE A 540 -9.59 38.08 -16.32
N PHE A 541 -10.08 37.81 -15.11
CA PHE A 541 -11.09 36.79 -14.85
C PHE A 541 -12.41 37.09 -15.56
N SER A 542 -12.82 38.36 -15.58
CA SER A 542 -14.05 38.79 -16.29
C SER A 542 -13.92 38.64 -17.81
N LEU A 543 -12.76 39.00 -18.37
CA LEU A 543 -12.46 38.86 -19.80
C LEU A 543 -12.44 37.38 -20.24
N LEU A 544 -11.68 36.55 -19.54
CA LEU A 544 -11.56 35.12 -19.84
C LEU A 544 -12.91 34.41 -19.70
N MET A 545 -13.69 34.72 -18.65
CA MET A 545 -15.01 34.11 -18.48
C MET A 545 -15.98 34.51 -19.59
N LEU A 546 -15.95 35.77 -20.04
CA LEU A 546 -16.78 36.24 -21.15
C LEU A 546 -16.47 35.48 -22.45
N GLY A 547 -15.18 35.27 -22.75
CA GLY A 547 -14.73 34.47 -23.90
C GLY A 547 -15.18 33.01 -23.81
N LEU A 548 -15.07 32.39 -22.63
CA LEU A 548 -15.52 31.01 -22.41
C LEU A 548 -17.05 30.87 -22.50
N PHE A 549 -17.83 31.82 -21.99
CA PHE A 549 -19.29 31.85 -22.20
C PHE A 549 -19.63 31.97 -23.70
N GLY A 550 -18.91 32.80 -24.46
CA GLY A 550 -19.09 32.92 -25.91
C GLY A 550 -18.82 31.62 -26.66
N TRP A 551 -17.71 30.93 -26.33
CA TRP A 551 -17.40 29.60 -26.88
C TRP A 551 -18.49 28.58 -26.49
N GLN A 552 -18.96 28.59 -25.24
CA GLN A 552 -19.98 27.66 -24.77
C GLN A 552 -21.34 27.85 -25.49
N VAL A 553 -21.77 29.10 -25.71
CA VAL A 553 -22.98 29.41 -26.50
C VAL A 553 -22.81 28.97 -27.96
N ALA A 554 -21.63 29.17 -28.54
CA ALA A 554 -21.32 28.68 -29.89
C ALA A 554 -21.29 27.15 -30.00
N ASN A 555 -20.99 26.44 -28.92
CA ASN A 555 -21.09 24.98 -28.85
C ASN A 555 -22.56 24.52 -28.70
N GLU A 556 -23.35 25.07 -27.76
CA GLU A 556 -24.77 24.75 -27.62
C GLU A 556 -25.55 25.00 -28.93
N LYS A 557 -25.32 26.14 -29.60
CA LYS A 557 -25.97 26.44 -30.89
C LYS A 557 -25.59 25.44 -31.99
N MET A 558 -24.41 24.83 -31.92
CA MET A 558 -23.95 23.82 -32.88
C MET A 558 -24.54 22.43 -32.60
N TYR A 559 -24.85 22.10 -31.34
CA TYR A 559 -25.43 20.81 -30.95
C TYR A 559 -26.97 20.81 -30.92
N ALA A 560 -27.63 21.97 -30.91
CA ALA A 560 -29.08 22.12 -30.77
C ALA A 560 -29.93 21.41 -31.86
N GLY A 561 -29.36 21.05 -33.00
CA GLY A 561 -30.08 20.45 -34.14
C GLY A 561 -29.91 18.94 -34.32
N SER A 562 -29.14 18.23 -33.47
CA SER A 562 -28.80 16.82 -33.73
C SER A 562 -28.56 16.01 -32.44
N LYS A 563 -28.77 14.68 -32.51
CA LYS A 563 -28.51 13.73 -31.40
C LYS A 563 -27.00 13.46 -31.24
N VAL A 564 -26.21 14.50 -30.99
CA VAL A 564 -24.76 14.39 -30.82
C VAL A 564 -24.42 13.65 -29.52
N THR A 565 -23.60 12.61 -29.63
CA THR A 565 -22.85 12.04 -28.50
C THR A 565 -21.37 12.18 -28.84
N LEU A 566 -20.67 13.02 -28.08
CA LEU A 566 -19.23 13.24 -28.19
C LEU A 566 -18.49 12.16 -27.39
N ASP A 567 -17.53 11.53 -28.03
CA ASP A 567 -16.67 10.52 -27.43
C ASP A 567 -15.23 10.71 -27.90
N TRP A 568 -14.24 10.21 -27.16
CA TRP A 568 -12.84 10.62 -27.36
C TRP A 568 -12.21 10.18 -28.69
N ASP A 569 -12.85 9.24 -29.38
CA ASP A 569 -12.53 8.71 -30.71
C ASP A 569 -13.27 9.44 -31.85
N LEU A 570 -14.19 10.36 -31.53
CA LEU A 570 -15.00 11.08 -32.51
C LEU A 570 -14.48 12.49 -32.81
N SER A 571 -14.46 12.85 -34.09
CA SER A 571 -14.04 14.16 -34.58
C SER A 571 -14.93 15.29 -34.02
N GLY A 572 -14.33 16.16 -33.22
CA GLY A 572 -15.01 17.28 -32.55
C GLY A 572 -14.98 17.21 -31.01
N PHE A 573 -14.65 16.06 -30.41
CA PHE A 573 -14.51 15.88 -28.95
C PHE A 573 -13.71 17.01 -28.28
N GLY A 574 -12.49 17.27 -28.76
CA GLY A 574 -11.58 18.27 -28.16
C GLY A 574 -12.18 19.68 -28.05
N ARG A 575 -13.05 20.10 -28.98
CA ARG A 575 -13.69 21.42 -28.95
C ARG A 575 -14.74 21.56 -27.84
N GLY A 576 -15.48 20.50 -27.52
CA GLY A 576 -16.41 20.47 -26.41
C GLY A 576 -15.71 20.21 -25.07
N PHE A 577 -14.71 19.34 -25.08
CA PHE A 577 -13.98 18.93 -23.89
C PHE A 577 -13.09 20.04 -23.32
N ALA A 578 -12.32 20.74 -24.16
CA ALA A 578 -11.40 21.79 -23.71
C ALA A 578 -12.11 22.96 -23.01
N VAL A 579 -13.24 23.44 -23.57
CA VAL A 579 -14.01 24.52 -22.95
C VAL A 579 -14.54 24.11 -21.57
N ASN A 580 -14.97 22.86 -21.38
CA ASN A 580 -15.42 22.36 -20.08
C ASN A 580 -14.32 22.40 -19.00
N VAL A 581 -13.10 21.95 -19.33
CA VAL A 581 -11.96 21.98 -18.40
C VAL A 581 -11.56 23.41 -18.07
N LEU A 582 -11.50 24.30 -19.06
CA LEU A 582 -11.19 25.73 -18.87
C LEU A 582 -12.27 26.45 -18.05
N PHE A 583 -13.55 26.13 -18.25
CA PHE A 583 -14.67 26.70 -17.50
C PHE A 583 -14.62 26.27 -16.01
N ARG A 584 -14.24 25.03 -15.70
CA ARG A 584 -14.02 24.60 -14.31
C ARG A 584 -12.78 25.26 -13.69
N PHE A 585 -11.65 25.33 -14.40
CA PHE A 585 -10.46 26.08 -13.95
C PHE A 585 -10.82 27.52 -13.56
N MET A 586 -11.59 28.20 -14.42
CA MET A 586 -12.00 29.58 -14.14
C MET A 586 -13.05 29.69 -13.03
N ASN A 587 -13.95 28.71 -12.85
CA ASN A 587 -14.87 28.69 -11.69
C ASN A 587 -14.06 28.65 -10.37
N GLU A 588 -13.14 27.70 -10.20
CA GLU A 588 -12.35 27.58 -8.97
C GLU A 588 -11.40 28.77 -8.76
N SER A 589 -10.82 29.31 -9.84
CA SER A 589 -10.04 30.55 -9.80
C SER A 589 -10.85 31.71 -9.20
N HIS A 590 -12.11 31.89 -9.62
CA HIS A 590 -13.02 32.88 -9.04
C HIS A 590 -13.41 32.54 -7.58
N TYR A 591 -13.50 31.25 -7.21
CA TYR A 591 -13.80 30.85 -5.82
C TYR A 591 -12.69 31.30 -4.87
N MET A 592 -11.46 30.93 -5.23
CA MET A 592 -10.25 31.25 -4.46
C MET A 592 -10.08 32.77 -4.28
N PHE A 593 -10.39 33.56 -5.31
CA PHE A 593 -10.41 35.02 -5.25
C PHE A 593 -11.39 35.59 -4.21
N VAL A 594 -12.60 35.03 -4.10
CA VAL A 594 -13.62 35.51 -3.13
C VAL A 594 -13.21 35.20 -1.69
N TYR A 595 -12.67 34.02 -1.40
CA TYR A 595 -12.17 33.70 -0.05
C TYR A 595 -10.93 34.52 0.32
N TRP A 596 -10.03 34.77 -0.63
CA TRP A 596 -8.88 35.65 -0.40
C TRP A 596 -9.31 37.10 -0.08
N ILE A 597 -10.29 37.67 -0.81
CA ILE A 597 -10.85 38.98 -0.47
C ILE A 597 -11.53 38.96 0.90
N LEU A 598 -12.30 37.93 1.23
CA LEU A 598 -12.99 37.82 2.52
C LEU A 598 -11.98 37.80 3.69
N GLY A 599 -10.93 36.99 3.58
CA GLY A 599 -9.81 36.95 4.52
C GLY A 599 -8.89 38.17 4.50
N ALA A 600 -9.16 39.16 3.65
CA ALA A 600 -8.46 40.44 3.62
C ALA A 600 -9.31 41.63 4.11
N PHE A 601 -10.62 41.43 4.33
CA PHE A 601 -11.55 42.44 4.86
C PHE A 601 -11.80 42.30 6.37
N PHE A 602 -11.62 41.10 6.94
CA PHE A 602 -11.88 40.81 8.36
C PHE A 602 -10.70 40.07 8.99
N ASP A 603 -10.18 40.59 10.09
CA ASP A 603 -9.00 40.04 10.78
C ASP A 603 -9.35 39.23 12.03
N ASP A 604 -10.46 39.56 12.70
CA ASP A 604 -10.91 38.86 13.90
C ASP A 604 -11.71 37.60 13.55
N ILE A 605 -11.41 36.50 14.25
CA ILE A 605 -12.02 35.19 13.97
C ILE A 605 -13.54 35.17 14.22
N GLU A 606 -14.08 36.08 15.04
CA GLU A 606 -15.50 36.17 15.36
C GLU A 606 -16.31 36.69 14.17
N THR A 607 -15.95 37.86 13.65
CA THR A 607 -16.58 38.48 12.47
C THR A 607 -16.30 37.64 11.23
N LEU A 608 -15.08 37.09 11.10
CA LEU A 608 -14.72 36.21 10.00
C LEU A 608 -15.58 34.93 9.97
N THR A 609 -15.88 34.32 11.14
CA THR A 609 -16.81 33.17 11.22
C THR A 609 -18.22 33.55 10.73
N LEU A 610 -18.75 34.69 11.18
CA LEU A 610 -20.04 35.21 10.70
C LEU A 610 -20.02 35.56 9.20
N ALA A 611 -18.90 36.07 8.69
CA ALA A 611 -18.73 36.45 7.29
C ALA A 611 -18.61 35.22 6.36
N VAL A 612 -17.94 34.14 6.79
CA VAL A 612 -17.98 32.84 6.11
C VAL A 612 -19.40 32.25 6.13
N GLY A 613 -20.09 32.31 7.26
CA GLY A 613 -21.50 31.91 7.38
C GLY A 613 -22.40 32.64 6.37
N LEU A 614 -22.28 33.96 6.27
CA LEU A 614 -23.00 34.79 5.29
C LEU A 614 -22.61 34.48 3.83
N LEU A 615 -21.31 34.34 3.53
CA LEU A 615 -20.82 33.96 2.20
C LEU A 615 -21.48 32.67 1.72
N ARG A 616 -21.41 31.62 2.55
CA ARG A 616 -22.00 30.31 2.26
C ARG A 616 -23.53 30.36 2.19
N SER A 617 -24.18 31.22 2.99
CA SER A 617 -25.63 31.43 2.92
C SER A 617 -26.06 31.97 1.55
N PHE A 618 -25.42 33.04 1.06
CA PHE A 618 -25.75 33.64 -0.24
C PHE A 618 -25.34 32.76 -1.43
N GLU A 619 -24.18 32.10 -1.36
CA GLU A 619 -23.79 31.09 -2.36
C GLU A 619 -24.80 29.93 -2.42
N SER A 620 -25.39 29.55 -1.28
CA SER A 620 -26.42 28.52 -1.20
C SER A 620 -27.75 28.97 -1.80
N VAL A 621 -28.11 30.27 -1.76
CA VAL A 621 -29.29 30.79 -2.48
C VAL A 621 -29.15 30.54 -3.98
N GLY A 622 -28.02 30.91 -4.57
CA GLY A 622 -27.76 30.67 -5.99
C GLY A 622 -27.67 29.20 -6.34
N SER A 623 -27.05 28.39 -5.47
CA SER A 623 -26.95 26.94 -5.65
C SER A 623 -28.32 26.26 -5.60
N CYS A 624 -29.16 26.62 -4.62
CA CYS A 624 -30.53 26.11 -4.46
C CYS A 624 -31.37 26.38 -5.71
N LEU A 625 -31.31 27.61 -6.24
CA LEU A 625 -32.01 28.02 -7.46
C LEU A 625 -31.46 27.32 -8.71
N ALA A 626 -30.14 27.22 -8.86
CA ALA A 626 -29.51 26.55 -10.00
C ALA A 626 -29.86 25.06 -10.05
N PHE A 627 -29.71 24.33 -8.93
CA PHE A 627 -30.10 22.92 -8.84
C PHE A 627 -31.61 22.71 -8.97
N GLY A 628 -32.44 23.64 -8.47
CA GLY A 628 -33.90 23.60 -8.69
C GLY A 628 -34.29 23.74 -10.16
N ILE A 629 -33.67 24.69 -10.88
CA ILE A 629 -33.82 24.85 -12.33
C ILE A 629 -33.27 23.63 -13.09
N GLY A 630 -32.24 22.96 -12.57
CA GLY A 630 -31.73 21.68 -13.06
C GLY A 630 -32.59 20.46 -12.70
N ALA A 631 -33.57 20.59 -11.80
CA ALA A 631 -34.55 19.56 -11.48
C ALA A 631 -35.84 19.70 -12.32
N ALA A 632 -36.17 20.92 -12.77
CA ALA A 632 -37.12 21.13 -13.86
C ALA A 632 -36.52 20.63 -15.19
N LYS A 633 -37.36 20.07 -16.09
CA LYS A 633 -36.92 19.47 -17.37
C LYS A 633 -36.63 20.53 -18.44
N ILE A 634 -35.66 21.41 -18.18
CA ILE A 634 -35.31 22.62 -18.96
C ILE A 634 -34.09 22.38 -19.86
N GLU A 635 -34.10 22.95 -21.07
CA GLU A 635 -32.98 22.88 -22.03
C GLU A 635 -31.67 23.54 -21.50
N PRO A 636 -30.47 22.99 -21.76
CA PRO A 636 -29.22 23.52 -21.20
C PRO A 636 -28.91 24.94 -21.66
N MET A 637 -29.31 25.29 -22.89
CA MET A 637 -29.20 26.66 -23.42
C MET A 637 -29.92 27.68 -22.52
N ALA A 638 -31.09 27.35 -21.98
CA ALA A 638 -31.80 28.24 -21.06
C ALA A 638 -31.08 28.36 -19.71
N ASN A 639 -30.51 27.26 -19.19
CA ASN A 639 -29.68 27.32 -17.97
C ASN A 639 -28.40 28.14 -18.19
N LEU A 640 -27.75 28.01 -19.36
CA LEU A 640 -26.59 28.81 -19.76
C LEU A 640 -26.92 30.30 -19.90
N ILE A 641 -28.08 30.64 -20.47
CA ILE A 641 -28.56 32.03 -20.58
C ILE A 641 -28.82 32.60 -19.18
N VAL A 642 -29.47 31.87 -18.27
CA VAL A 642 -29.65 32.34 -16.88
C VAL A 642 -28.31 32.48 -16.17
N ALA A 643 -27.37 31.54 -16.32
CA ALA A 643 -26.02 31.63 -15.77
C ALA A 643 -25.27 32.88 -16.27
N PHE A 644 -25.43 33.22 -17.55
CA PHE A 644 -24.84 34.40 -18.21
C PHE A 644 -25.49 35.71 -17.73
N VAL A 645 -26.82 35.78 -17.65
CA VAL A 645 -27.54 36.94 -17.07
C VAL A 645 -27.14 37.15 -15.61
N MET A 646 -27.10 36.06 -14.84
CA MET A 646 -26.59 36.04 -13.46
C MET A 646 -25.08 36.30 -13.37
N LYS A 647 -24.31 36.33 -14.47
CA LYS A 647 -22.91 36.77 -14.54
C LYS A 647 -22.78 38.25 -14.93
N MET A 648 -23.62 38.76 -15.82
CA MET A 648 -23.64 40.18 -16.19
C MET A 648 -24.10 41.07 -15.03
N THR A 649 -25.07 40.62 -14.22
CA THR A 649 -25.47 41.30 -12.98
C THR A 649 -24.36 41.35 -11.90
N ARG A 650 -23.30 40.55 -12.03
CA ARG A 650 -22.10 40.57 -11.16
C ARG A 650 -21.06 41.63 -11.55
N ASN A 651 -21.30 42.44 -12.60
CA ASN A 651 -20.30 43.38 -13.12
C ASN A 651 -20.59 44.90 -12.90
N PRO A 652 -21.16 45.34 -11.75
CA PRO A 652 -21.39 46.78 -11.52
C PRO A 652 -20.09 47.53 -11.23
N PRO A 653 -20.01 48.85 -11.53
CA PRO A 653 -18.88 49.71 -11.16
C PRO A 653 -18.58 49.76 -9.65
N SER A 654 -19.53 49.32 -8.81
CA SER A 654 -19.37 49.26 -7.35
C SER A 654 -18.32 48.24 -6.89
N LEU A 655 -18.05 47.15 -7.63
CA LEU A 655 -16.97 46.22 -7.26
C LEU A 655 -15.58 46.87 -7.44
N ARG A 656 -15.42 47.68 -8.49
CA ARG A 656 -14.23 48.53 -8.70
C ARG A 656 -14.04 49.54 -7.55
N LYS A 657 -15.15 50.05 -6.97
CA LYS A 657 -15.13 50.91 -5.78
C LYS A 657 -14.87 50.15 -4.47
N ALA A 658 -15.41 48.95 -4.30
CA ALA A 658 -15.11 48.09 -3.14
C ALA A 658 -13.61 47.75 -3.11
N ALA A 659 -13.02 47.42 -4.26
CA ALA A 659 -11.57 47.19 -4.41
C ALA A 659 -10.71 48.47 -4.45
N SER A 660 -11.29 49.69 -4.44
CA SER A 660 -10.54 50.94 -4.25
C SER A 660 -10.60 51.47 -2.82
N ASN A 661 -11.67 51.19 -2.09
CA ASN A 661 -11.93 51.69 -0.74
C ASN A 661 -11.61 50.67 0.36
N ALA A 662 -11.02 49.53 -0.02
CA ALA A 662 -10.41 48.60 0.91
C ALA A 662 -8.98 49.06 1.23
N ASP A 663 -8.82 49.81 2.32
CA ASP A 663 -7.52 50.08 2.93
C ASP A 663 -6.95 48.77 3.49
N LEU A 664 -6.25 48.05 2.62
CA LEU A 664 -5.68 46.73 2.85
C LEU A 664 -4.39 46.82 3.68
N TYR A 665 -4.56 47.27 4.92
CA TYR A 665 -3.58 47.40 6.01
C TYR A 665 -2.32 48.21 5.66
N ALA A 666 -2.32 49.47 6.12
CA ALA A 666 -1.07 50.18 6.37
C ALA A 666 -0.30 49.51 7.52
N ASP A 667 1.02 49.40 7.37
CA ASP A 667 1.90 48.69 8.30
C ASP A 667 1.97 49.42 9.66
N PRO A 668 1.64 48.78 10.80
CA PRO A 668 1.76 49.38 12.11
C PRO A 668 3.24 49.61 12.43
N SER A 669 3.69 50.85 12.25
CA SER A 669 5.09 51.26 12.42
C SER A 669 5.64 50.84 13.80
N PRO A 670 6.89 50.35 13.89
CA PRO A 670 7.48 49.96 15.16
C PRO A 670 7.49 51.15 16.14
N PRO A 671 7.26 50.91 17.44
CA PRO A 671 7.16 51.99 18.43
C PRO A 671 8.46 52.79 18.48
N ARG A 672 8.37 54.11 18.27
CA ARG A 672 9.52 55.01 18.40
C ARG A 672 10.02 54.99 19.85
N PRO A 673 11.29 54.68 20.12
CA PRO A 673 11.86 54.96 21.43
C PRO A 673 11.90 56.48 21.65
N LEU A 674 11.52 56.92 22.85
CA LEU A 674 11.69 58.31 23.27
C LEU A 674 13.18 58.64 23.32
N ARG A 675 13.66 59.45 22.37
CA ARG A 675 14.99 60.06 22.47
C ARG A 675 14.92 61.28 23.37
N HIS A 676 15.76 61.31 24.40
CA HIS A 676 16.19 62.57 25.00
C HIS A 676 16.96 63.42 23.97
N SER A 677 16.98 64.73 24.20
CA SER A 677 17.49 65.74 23.29
C SER A 677 19.01 65.86 23.24
N SER A 678 19.59 65.78 22.04
CA SER A 678 20.71 66.65 21.63
C SER A 678 20.83 66.71 20.09
N SER A 679 21.46 67.78 19.61
CA SER A 679 21.75 68.11 18.21
C SER A 679 22.96 67.30 17.65
N THR A 680 23.45 67.42 16.39
CA THR A 680 23.25 68.43 15.32
C THR A 680 23.56 67.85 13.91
N THR A 681 22.82 68.30 12.87
CA THR A 681 23.20 68.53 11.43
C THR A 681 24.26 67.72 10.64
N LEU A 682 23.84 67.30 9.42
CA LEU A 682 24.49 67.43 8.07
C LEU A 682 25.91 66.84 7.79
N GLY A 683 26.24 66.37 6.57
CA GLY A 683 25.43 66.11 5.37
C GLY A 683 26.22 66.09 4.03
N ARG A 684 25.70 65.38 3.00
CA ARG A 684 26.19 65.25 1.59
C ARG A 684 27.59 64.59 1.39
N ALA A 685 28.04 64.24 0.18
CA ALA A 685 27.47 63.52 -1.00
C ALA A 685 28.50 63.53 -2.15
N HIS A 686 28.62 62.48 -2.99
CA HIS A 686 29.07 62.56 -4.42
C HIS A 686 28.93 61.22 -5.19
N THR A 687 29.09 61.26 -6.52
CA THR A 687 28.96 60.18 -7.54
C THR A 687 30.36 59.72 -8.05
N THR A 688 30.65 58.93 -9.10
CA THR A 688 30.03 58.69 -10.44
C THR A 688 30.74 57.52 -11.21
N ALA A 689 30.27 57.18 -12.44
CA ALA A 689 30.98 56.48 -13.57
C ALA A 689 31.18 54.92 -13.50
N SER A 690 31.23 54.13 -14.60
CA SER A 690 30.96 54.37 -16.07
C SER A 690 30.82 53.06 -16.93
N LEU A 691 29.83 53.03 -17.85
CA LEU A 691 29.81 52.66 -19.32
C LEU A 691 30.82 51.65 -19.98
N PRO A 692 30.60 51.09 -21.22
CA PRO A 692 29.37 50.80 -22.02
C PRO A 692 29.35 49.51 -22.94
N HIS A 693 28.19 49.22 -23.57
CA HIS A 693 27.92 48.59 -24.92
C HIS A 693 28.60 47.29 -25.47
N ARG A 694 27.78 46.36 -26.03
CA ARG A 694 27.55 46.17 -27.50
C ARG A 694 26.27 45.34 -27.82
N GLN A 695 26.09 44.83 -29.05
CA GLN A 695 24.80 44.40 -29.66
C GLN A 695 24.71 42.89 -30.03
N GLN A 696 23.50 42.49 -30.48
CA GLN A 696 23.05 41.14 -30.90
C GLN A 696 23.72 40.61 -32.19
N LEU A 697 23.60 39.29 -32.44
CA LEU A 697 23.15 38.77 -33.75
C LEU A 697 22.60 37.31 -33.69
N ASP A 698 21.34 37.19 -34.08
CA ASP A 698 20.62 36.11 -34.80
C ASP A 698 20.58 34.60 -34.44
N ARG A 699 19.68 33.92 -35.17
CA ARG A 699 19.21 32.54 -35.03
C ARG A 699 19.82 31.60 -36.08
N ALA A 700 20.05 30.34 -35.70
CA ALA A 700 19.75 29.17 -36.53
C ALA A 700 19.65 27.92 -35.63
N ALA A 701 19.05 26.85 -36.13
CA ALA A 701 19.10 25.53 -35.51
C ALA A 701 19.33 24.48 -36.59
N GLU A 702 20.28 23.57 -36.40
CA GLU A 702 20.21 22.27 -37.09
C GLU A 702 20.96 21.10 -36.42
N ARG A 703 20.41 19.92 -36.73
CA ARG A 703 20.72 18.51 -36.47
C ARG A 703 22.19 18.09 -36.19
N GLY A 704 22.33 17.07 -35.33
CA GLY A 704 23.49 16.16 -35.22
C GLY A 704 24.48 16.52 -34.09
N TRP A 705 25.14 15.59 -33.41
CA TRP A 705 25.39 14.17 -33.70
C TRP A 705 25.16 13.21 -32.49
N ARG A 706 25.13 11.91 -32.78
CA ARG A 706 25.24 10.72 -31.89
C ARG A 706 26.73 10.25 -31.89
N SER A 707 27.27 9.34 -31.05
CA SER A 707 26.84 8.58 -29.85
C SER A 707 28.01 7.72 -29.30
N GLN A 708 27.97 7.29 -28.02
CA GLN A 708 28.79 6.20 -27.41
C GLN A 708 30.32 6.47 -27.37
N VAL A 709 31.20 5.76 -26.66
CA VAL A 709 31.27 4.45 -25.95
C VAL A 709 31.89 4.69 -24.54
N VAL A 710 31.64 4.03 -23.38
CA VAL A 710 30.95 2.80 -22.89
C VAL A 710 31.88 1.62 -22.50
N SER A 711 31.76 1.13 -21.24
CA SER A 711 32.42 -0.07 -20.64
C SER A 711 33.97 -0.01 -20.45
N ASP A 712 34.63 -0.73 -19.52
CA ASP A 712 34.12 -1.66 -18.49
C ASP A 712 35.04 -1.78 -17.23
N TYR A 713 34.54 -2.49 -16.18
CA TYR A 713 35.19 -3.29 -15.10
C TYR A 713 36.70 -3.16 -14.69
N ARG A 714 37.18 -3.54 -13.48
CA ARG A 714 36.57 -4.15 -12.26
C ARG A 714 37.41 -3.91 -10.99
N ASN A 715 36.73 -3.93 -9.85
CA ASN A 715 37.14 -4.34 -8.49
C ASN A 715 38.63 -4.40 -8.09
N ARG A 716 38.96 -3.71 -6.99
CA ARG A 716 39.44 -4.40 -5.76
C ARG A 716 39.06 -3.61 -4.49
N HIS A 717 38.69 -4.33 -3.44
CA HIS A 717 38.54 -3.76 -2.09
C HIS A 717 39.91 -3.58 -1.44
N SER A 718 40.06 -2.64 -0.50
CA SER A 718 40.65 -2.94 0.82
C SER A 718 40.41 -1.83 1.84
N ILE A 719 40.41 -2.23 3.11
CA ILE A 719 40.72 -1.39 4.27
C ILE A 719 42.21 -0.96 4.20
N ALA A 720 42.57 0.12 4.89
CA ALA A 720 43.83 0.87 4.74
C ALA A 720 45.15 0.06 4.72
N ALA A 721 46.01 0.38 3.74
CA ALA A 721 47.45 0.11 3.68
C ALA A 721 48.13 1.18 2.77
N THR A 722 49.47 1.18 2.68
CA THR A 722 50.29 2.29 2.12
C THR A 722 50.72 2.14 0.64
N TYR A 723 50.95 3.28 -0.02
CA TYR A 723 51.73 3.46 -1.27
C TYR A 723 53.23 3.08 -1.09
N PRO A 724 54.09 3.01 -2.15
CA PRO A 724 53.84 3.18 -3.61
C PRO A 724 54.38 2.04 -4.51
N ASP A 725 54.03 2.03 -5.81
CA ASP A 725 54.98 2.14 -6.97
C ASP A 725 54.26 2.01 -8.35
N LEU A 726 55.00 2.22 -9.46
CA LEU A 726 54.49 2.39 -10.84
C LEU A 726 54.50 1.11 -11.70
N ILE A 727 53.74 1.11 -12.81
CA ILE A 727 54.22 0.94 -14.22
C ILE A 727 53.04 1.00 -15.23
N ASP A 728 53.31 1.50 -16.46
CA ASP A 728 52.37 1.64 -17.60
C ASP A 728 52.08 0.32 -18.38
N VAL A 729 51.11 0.34 -19.31
CA VAL A 729 51.27 0.11 -20.78
C VAL A 729 49.91 0.03 -21.51
N ASP A 730 49.91 0.40 -22.79
CA ASP A 730 48.77 0.74 -23.68
C ASP A 730 47.76 -0.37 -24.12
N ASP A 731 46.65 0.10 -24.70
CA ASP A 731 45.67 -0.64 -25.53
C ASP A 731 46.22 -1.10 -26.89
N GLN A 732 45.74 -2.26 -27.40
CA GLN A 732 45.06 -2.43 -28.72
C GLN A 732 44.89 -3.91 -29.11
N ASP A 733 43.68 -4.33 -29.56
CA ASP A 733 43.44 -4.82 -30.94
C ASP A 733 42.01 -5.36 -31.23
N TYR A 734 41.66 -5.38 -32.54
CA TYR A 734 40.53 -6.03 -33.25
C TYR A 734 39.15 -5.32 -33.48
N PRO A 735 38.49 -5.49 -34.68
CA PRO A 735 37.32 -4.70 -35.10
C PRO A 735 36.01 -5.51 -35.36
N ALA A 736 35.00 -4.85 -35.98
CA ALA A 736 33.56 -5.23 -36.03
C ALA A 736 33.08 -6.02 -37.31
N PRO A 737 31.84 -6.58 -37.34
CA PRO A 737 31.43 -7.66 -38.28
C PRO A 737 30.53 -7.25 -39.48
N SER A 738 30.14 -8.24 -40.31
CA SER A 738 29.30 -8.11 -41.54
C SER A 738 28.09 -9.10 -41.60
N THR A 739 27.40 -9.25 -42.76
CA THR A 739 25.92 -9.41 -42.83
C THR A 739 25.30 -10.60 -43.62
N HIS A 740 24.12 -11.04 -43.15
CA HIS A 740 22.92 -11.61 -43.87
C HIS A 740 22.95 -12.85 -44.80
N GLN A 741 21.90 -13.71 -44.69
CA GLN A 741 21.22 -14.41 -45.81
C GLN A 741 19.78 -14.91 -45.44
N ASN A 742 19.05 -15.59 -46.37
CA ASN A 742 17.57 -15.72 -46.42
C ASN A 742 16.99 -17.18 -46.43
N PRO A 743 15.64 -17.40 -46.26
CA PRO A 743 15.00 -18.73 -46.04
C PRO A 743 14.03 -19.27 -47.15
N PRO A 744 13.71 -20.60 -47.17
CA PRO A 744 12.56 -21.20 -47.92
C PRO A 744 11.73 -22.28 -47.09
N PRO A 745 10.90 -23.23 -47.64
CA PRO A 745 9.44 -23.09 -47.87
C PRO A 745 8.50 -24.27 -47.39
N VAL A 746 7.22 -24.33 -47.83
CA VAL A 746 6.09 -25.27 -47.46
C VAL A 746 4.95 -25.24 -48.54
N PRO A 747 3.75 -25.93 -48.51
CA PRO A 747 3.18 -27.11 -47.77
C PRO A 747 2.31 -28.14 -48.61
N PRO A 748 1.78 -29.26 -48.02
CA PRO A 748 0.66 -30.11 -48.57
C PRO A 748 -0.55 -30.36 -47.60
N LYS A 749 -1.49 -31.30 -47.90
CA LYS A 749 -2.77 -31.57 -47.13
C LYS A 749 -3.36 -33.02 -47.17
N ILE A 750 -3.95 -33.44 -46.03
CA ILE A 750 -5.16 -34.28 -45.67
C ILE A 750 -5.85 -35.25 -46.69
N PRO A 751 -6.33 -36.45 -46.25
CA PRO A 751 -7.79 -36.80 -46.23
C PRO A 751 -8.28 -37.59 -44.97
N GLU A 752 -9.54 -38.09 -44.94
CA GLU A 752 -10.36 -38.35 -43.71
C GLU A 752 -10.98 -39.78 -43.53
N VAL A 753 -11.29 -40.16 -42.25
CA VAL A 753 -12.52 -40.85 -41.70
C VAL A 753 -12.95 -42.25 -42.24
N PRO A 754 -13.17 -43.28 -41.37
CA PRO A 754 -14.48 -43.49 -40.71
C PRO A 754 -14.48 -44.02 -39.25
N VAL A 755 -15.66 -44.05 -38.63
CA VAL A 755 -15.96 -44.49 -37.25
C VAL A 755 -17.08 -45.55 -37.27
N GLU A 756 -17.01 -46.57 -36.40
CA GLU A 756 -18.16 -47.42 -36.06
C GLU A 756 -18.15 -47.82 -34.57
N GLN A 757 -19.28 -48.37 -34.06
CA GLN A 757 -19.66 -48.33 -32.65
C GLN A 757 -19.70 -49.72 -31.97
N ALA A 758 -19.43 -49.75 -30.64
CA ALA A 758 -20.09 -50.68 -29.71
C ALA A 758 -19.94 -50.20 -28.25
N GLU A 759 -21.04 -50.10 -27.51
CA GLU A 759 -21.03 -50.09 -26.02
C GLU A 759 -21.03 -51.53 -25.49
N PRO A 760 -20.50 -51.73 -24.27
CA PRO A 760 -21.22 -52.58 -23.32
C PRO A 760 -21.45 -51.86 -21.97
N LYS A 761 -22.68 -51.95 -21.47
CA LYS A 761 -23.03 -51.59 -20.09
C LYS A 761 -22.43 -52.61 -19.12
N VAL A 762 -21.98 -52.15 -17.95
CA VAL A 762 -21.58 -53.00 -16.83
C VAL A 762 -22.23 -52.48 -15.54
N GLU A 763 -22.71 -53.40 -14.71
CA GLU A 763 -23.47 -53.09 -13.49
C GLU A 763 -22.58 -52.60 -12.34
N MET A 764 -23.16 -51.81 -11.43
CA MET A 764 -22.47 -51.32 -10.24
C MET A 764 -22.34 -52.41 -9.17
N SER A 765 -21.14 -52.95 -8.98
CA SER A 765 -20.75 -53.67 -7.77
C SER A 765 -20.21 -52.71 -6.70
N LYS A 766 -20.33 -53.10 -5.42
CA LYS A 766 -19.94 -52.26 -4.27
C LYS A 766 -18.41 -52.00 -4.24
N PRO A 767 -17.95 -50.85 -3.71
CA PRO A 767 -16.56 -50.43 -3.84
C PRO A 767 -15.58 -51.39 -3.17
N THR A 768 -14.63 -51.89 -3.96
CA THR A 768 -13.39 -52.52 -3.45
C THR A 768 -12.35 -51.42 -3.21
N PRO A 769 -11.57 -51.44 -2.10
CA PRO A 769 -10.66 -50.34 -1.79
C PRO A 769 -9.51 -50.11 -2.78
N SER A 770 -9.05 -48.86 -2.76
CA SER A 770 -7.75 -48.36 -3.24
C SER A 770 -7.50 -48.18 -4.75
N HIS A 771 -6.55 -47.29 -5.01
CA HIS A 771 -5.87 -47.13 -6.30
C HIS A 771 -4.92 -48.29 -6.53
N CYS A 772 -4.64 -48.60 -7.79
CA CYS A 772 -3.52 -49.48 -8.12
C CYS A 772 -2.22 -48.67 -7.91
N TRP A 773 -1.66 -48.77 -6.70
CA TRP A 773 -0.23 -48.53 -6.49
C TRP A 773 0.54 -49.33 -7.52
N ILE A 774 1.53 -48.72 -8.19
CA ILE A 774 2.24 -49.35 -9.30
C ILE A 774 3.58 -49.90 -8.77
N PRO A 775 3.69 -51.18 -8.37
CA PRO A 775 4.98 -51.80 -8.12
C PRO A 775 5.76 -51.87 -9.43
N VAL A 776 7.00 -51.36 -9.47
CA VAL A 776 7.87 -51.50 -10.64
C VAL A 776 9.30 -51.87 -10.24
N PRO A 777 9.91 -52.89 -10.87
CA PRO A 777 11.34 -53.18 -10.72
C PRO A 777 12.26 -52.10 -11.31
N ALA A 778 13.57 -52.27 -11.10
CA ALA A 778 14.59 -51.29 -11.49
C ALA A 778 14.60 -50.95 -13.00
N ARG A 779 14.37 -49.65 -13.30
CA ARG A 779 14.72 -48.90 -14.53
C ARG A 779 14.66 -49.70 -15.85
N SER A 780 13.47 -49.84 -16.45
CA SER A 780 13.32 -50.40 -17.81
C SER A 780 12.27 -49.68 -18.68
N LYS A 781 12.71 -48.87 -19.66
CA LYS A 781 11.93 -48.34 -20.81
C LYS A 781 10.46 -47.98 -20.52
N GLU A 782 10.25 -47.19 -19.48
CA GLU A 782 8.92 -46.86 -18.98
C GLU A 782 8.19 -45.85 -19.88
N ASP A 783 6.86 -45.98 -19.99
CA ASP A 783 5.98 -45.08 -20.73
C ASP A 783 5.21 -44.16 -19.77
N PRO A 784 5.22 -42.83 -19.95
CA PRO A 784 4.51 -41.92 -19.05
C PRO A 784 2.99 -42.12 -19.05
N ALA A 785 2.41 -42.68 -20.12
CA ALA A 785 0.98 -42.95 -20.22
C ALA A 785 0.45 -43.95 -19.16
N ARG A 786 1.34 -44.71 -18.49
CA ARG A 786 0.92 -45.61 -17.40
C ARG A 786 0.31 -44.87 -16.21
N TYR A 787 0.67 -43.60 -16.00
CA TYR A 787 0.21 -42.79 -14.88
C TYR A 787 -1.12 -42.07 -15.16
N THR A 788 -1.51 -41.91 -16.43
CA THR A 788 -2.74 -41.21 -16.87
C THR A 788 -4.01 -41.74 -16.21
N LYS A 789 -4.17 -43.07 -16.15
CA LYS A 789 -5.35 -43.71 -15.54
C LYS A 789 -5.30 -43.68 -13.99
N PRO A 790 -4.22 -44.08 -13.32
CA PRO A 790 -4.06 -43.90 -11.87
C PRO A 790 -4.32 -42.46 -11.39
N PHE A 791 -3.81 -41.45 -12.09
CA PHE A 791 -4.05 -40.03 -11.76
C PHE A 791 -5.52 -39.63 -11.92
N THR A 792 -6.17 -40.01 -13.03
CA THR A 792 -7.61 -39.71 -13.22
C THR A 792 -8.50 -40.43 -12.20
N ASP A 793 -8.13 -41.63 -11.75
CA ASP A 793 -8.81 -42.27 -10.60
C ASP A 793 -8.56 -41.52 -9.30
N TYR A 794 -7.32 -41.09 -9.00
CA TYR A 794 -6.97 -40.28 -7.82
C TYR A 794 -7.79 -38.98 -7.75
N MET A 795 -7.80 -38.20 -8.83
CA MET A 795 -8.55 -36.95 -8.93
C MET A 795 -10.08 -37.10 -8.82
N THR A 796 -10.61 -38.29 -9.14
CA THR A 796 -12.04 -38.63 -9.04
C THR A 796 -12.43 -39.12 -7.64
N ARG A 797 -11.58 -39.96 -7.01
CA ARG A 797 -11.91 -40.58 -5.73
C ARG A 797 -11.65 -39.67 -4.53
N ASN A 798 -10.64 -38.79 -4.62
CA ASN A 798 -10.08 -38.05 -3.48
C ASN A 798 -10.30 -36.52 -3.61
N PRO A 799 -11.55 -36.04 -3.59
CA PRO A 799 -11.87 -34.65 -3.93
C PRO A 799 -11.37 -33.65 -2.90
N THR A 800 -11.57 -33.88 -1.60
CA THR A 800 -11.17 -32.94 -0.54
C THR A 800 -9.69 -33.10 -0.19
N ILE A 801 -9.14 -32.17 0.60
CA ILE A 801 -7.75 -32.32 1.09
C ILE A 801 -7.56 -33.57 1.95
N PHE A 802 -8.45 -33.79 2.93
CA PHE A 802 -8.36 -34.93 3.85
C PHE A 802 -8.34 -36.30 3.13
N HIS A 803 -9.14 -36.47 2.07
CA HIS A 803 -9.12 -37.71 1.27
C HIS A 803 -7.85 -37.87 0.42
N ALA A 804 -7.23 -36.76 0.00
CA ALA A 804 -5.99 -36.80 -0.76
C ALA A 804 -4.81 -37.22 0.13
N VAL A 805 -4.72 -36.66 1.35
CA VAL A 805 -3.72 -37.05 2.35
C VAL A 805 -3.92 -38.50 2.81
N ASP A 806 -5.16 -38.92 3.09
CA ASP A 806 -5.47 -40.30 3.48
C ASP A 806 -5.10 -41.31 2.37
N ALA A 807 -5.39 -41.00 1.10
CA ALA A 807 -4.97 -41.84 -0.02
C ALA A 807 -3.45 -41.91 -0.18
N VAL A 808 -2.74 -40.79 0.02
CA VAL A 808 -1.26 -40.76 0.03
C VAL A 808 -0.69 -41.59 1.18
N ALA A 809 -1.24 -41.46 2.39
CA ALA A 809 -0.86 -42.25 3.56
C ALA A 809 -1.08 -43.76 3.31
N GLN A 810 -2.21 -44.16 2.73
CA GLN A 810 -2.47 -45.55 2.34
C GLN A 810 -1.47 -46.09 1.31
N ASP A 811 -1.03 -45.29 0.34
CA ASP A 811 -0.04 -45.73 -0.66
C ASP A 811 1.38 -45.80 -0.06
N LEU A 812 1.71 -44.93 0.90
CA LEU A 812 2.95 -45.00 1.69
C LEU A 812 3.00 -46.22 2.61
N ASP A 813 1.90 -46.52 3.32
CA ASP A 813 1.77 -47.72 4.17
C ASP A 813 2.01 -49.01 3.36
N LYS A 814 1.47 -49.10 2.13
CA LYS A 814 1.65 -50.26 1.22
C LYS A 814 3.11 -50.49 0.81
N ASP A 815 3.86 -49.41 0.58
CA ASP A 815 5.28 -49.45 0.24
C ASP A 815 6.19 -49.58 1.48
N GLY A 816 5.60 -49.77 2.67
CA GLY A 816 6.31 -50.05 3.92
C GLY A 816 6.88 -48.82 4.63
N TYR A 817 6.33 -47.62 4.36
CA TYR A 817 6.62 -46.45 5.19
C TYR A 817 5.95 -46.57 6.56
N LYS A 818 6.68 -46.29 7.65
CA LYS A 818 6.13 -46.26 9.00
C LYS A 818 5.53 -44.88 9.32
N LYS A 819 4.23 -44.84 9.64
CA LYS A 819 3.59 -43.64 10.19
C LYS A 819 4.22 -43.23 11.52
N LEU A 820 4.55 -41.94 11.64
CA LEU A 820 5.08 -41.29 12.84
C LEU A 820 4.10 -40.24 13.34
N SER A 821 4.10 -40.02 14.66
CA SER A 821 3.29 -39.03 15.35
C SER A 821 4.16 -37.86 15.78
N GLU A 822 3.75 -36.63 15.51
CA GLU A 822 4.47 -35.43 15.97
C GLU A 822 4.62 -35.36 17.50
N ARG A 823 3.72 -36.04 18.23
CA ARG A 823 3.58 -35.92 19.70
C ARG A 823 4.46 -36.88 20.50
N ASP A 824 5.02 -37.89 19.84
CA ASP A 824 5.79 -38.95 20.46
C ASP A 824 7.26 -38.83 20.05
N SER A 825 8.18 -39.35 20.85
CA SER A 825 9.59 -39.50 20.46
C SER A 825 9.70 -40.40 19.22
N TRP A 826 10.69 -40.14 18.36
CA TRP A 826 10.93 -40.96 17.17
C TRP A 826 12.12 -41.89 17.41
N GLU A 827 12.04 -43.08 16.82
CA GLU A 827 13.16 -44.01 16.67
C GLU A 827 13.36 -44.18 15.16
N LEU A 828 14.45 -43.62 14.60
CA LEU A 828 14.74 -43.68 13.18
C LEU A 828 15.99 -44.54 12.91
N LYS A 829 16.13 -44.98 11.66
CA LYS A 829 17.20 -45.87 11.21
C LYS A 829 17.56 -45.53 9.76
N ALA A 830 18.85 -45.60 9.44
CA ALA A 830 19.31 -45.58 8.06
C ALA A 830 18.69 -46.76 7.28
N GLY A 831 18.34 -46.55 6.02
CA GLY A 831 17.50 -47.45 5.22
C GLY A 831 16.00 -47.41 5.57
N GLY A 832 15.60 -46.63 6.58
CA GLY A 832 14.21 -46.54 7.05
C GLY A 832 13.33 -45.60 6.24
N LYS A 833 12.07 -45.99 6.07
CA LYS A 833 10.99 -45.23 5.42
C LYS A 833 9.97 -44.75 6.46
N TYR A 834 9.63 -43.46 6.46
CA TYR A 834 8.74 -42.85 7.46
C TYR A 834 7.86 -41.75 6.88
N TYR A 835 6.69 -41.51 7.47
CA TYR A 835 5.91 -40.30 7.16
C TYR A 835 5.24 -39.72 8.41
N VAL A 836 5.01 -38.41 8.38
CA VAL A 836 4.39 -37.64 9.46
C VAL A 836 3.20 -36.89 8.86
N GLU A 837 2.05 -36.94 9.52
CA GLU A 837 0.90 -36.10 9.20
C GLU A 837 0.76 -34.94 10.18
N ARG A 838 0.51 -33.74 9.66
CA ARG A 838 0.07 -32.59 10.46
C ARG A 838 -1.35 -32.22 10.06
N ASN A 839 -2.22 -32.06 11.05
CA ASN A 839 -3.67 -31.85 10.88
C ASN A 839 -4.42 -32.95 10.09
N GLY A 840 -3.77 -33.98 9.53
CA GLY A 840 -4.40 -34.87 8.54
C GLY A 840 -4.74 -34.15 7.22
N SER A 841 -4.17 -32.96 7.00
CA SER A 841 -4.30 -32.18 5.76
C SER A 841 -2.95 -31.82 5.15
N SER A 842 -1.86 -31.95 5.89
CA SER A 842 -0.48 -31.89 5.37
C SER A 842 0.29 -33.15 5.75
N LEU A 843 1.24 -33.55 4.92
CA LEU A 843 2.02 -34.77 5.09
C LEU A 843 3.46 -34.56 4.63
N ILE A 844 4.42 -35.08 5.40
CA ILE A 844 5.83 -35.15 5.01
C ILE A 844 6.26 -36.62 5.04
N ALA A 845 6.59 -37.17 3.88
CA ALA A 845 7.13 -38.51 3.72
C ALA A 845 8.63 -38.44 3.43
N PHE A 846 9.42 -39.31 4.07
CA PHE A 846 10.86 -39.34 3.88
C PHE A 846 11.44 -40.76 3.99
N ALA A 847 12.47 -41.00 3.20
CA ALA A 847 13.29 -42.21 3.24
C ALA A 847 14.75 -41.83 3.48
N ILE A 848 15.39 -42.52 4.42
CA ILE A 848 16.75 -42.24 4.86
C ILE A 848 17.69 -43.22 4.17
N GLY A 849 18.67 -42.75 3.39
CA GLY A 849 19.64 -43.63 2.73
C GLY A 849 20.47 -44.45 3.72
N ASP A 850 20.91 -45.66 3.34
CA ASP A 850 21.64 -46.59 4.21
C ASP A 850 22.96 -46.01 4.74
N LYS A 851 23.51 -45.00 4.05
CA LYS A 851 24.77 -44.32 4.41
C LYS A 851 24.54 -42.91 4.95
N TYR A 852 23.33 -42.59 5.40
CA TYR A 852 23.04 -41.30 6.02
C TYR A 852 23.84 -41.10 7.31
N ALA A 853 24.36 -39.89 7.49
CA ALA A 853 25.00 -39.44 8.72
C ALA A 853 24.61 -37.98 8.99
N SER A 854 24.53 -37.60 10.26
CA SER A 854 24.08 -36.27 10.68
C SER A 854 24.98 -35.15 10.10
N GLY A 855 24.36 -34.23 9.36
CA GLY A 855 25.04 -33.22 8.53
C GLY A 855 25.14 -33.53 7.03
N ASN A 856 24.71 -34.71 6.58
CA ASN A 856 24.39 -34.94 5.17
C ASN A 856 23.03 -34.29 4.84
N GLY A 857 22.83 -33.92 3.57
CA GLY A 857 21.63 -33.20 3.12
C GLY A 857 20.46 -34.08 2.69
N ALA A 858 19.42 -33.42 2.19
CA ALA A 858 18.20 -34.01 1.66
C ALA A 858 17.92 -33.55 0.22
N ALA A 859 17.38 -34.46 -0.60
CA ALA A 859 16.67 -34.13 -1.82
C ALA A 859 15.18 -33.96 -1.45
N ILE A 860 14.66 -32.74 -1.53
CA ILE A 860 13.31 -32.39 -1.08
C ILE A 860 12.46 -31.98 -2.29
N LEU A 861 11.30 -32.62 -2.45
CA LEU A 861 10.18 -32.10 -3.26
C LEU A 861 9.18 -31.45 -2.30
N ALA A 862 8.70 -30.26 -2.60
CA ALA A 862 7.77 -29.53 -1.74
C ALA A 862 6.67 -28.85 -2.55
N GLY A 863 5.42 -29.23 -2.34
CA GLY A 863 4.24 -28.69 -3.06
C GLY A 863 3.02 -28.59 -2.13
N HIS A 864 1.83 -28.42 -2.68
CA HIS A 864 0.61 -28.32 -1.87
C HIS A 864 -0.54 -29.22 -2.35
N ILE A 865 -1.44 -29.57 -1.43
CA ILE A 865 -2.48 -30.60 -1.65
C ILE A 865 -3.89 -30.09 -1.29
N ASP A 866 -3.98 -28.84 -0.84
CA ASP A 866 -5.21 -28.05 -0.88
C ASP A 866 -5.51 -27.54 -2.30
N ALA A 867 -6.72 -27.02 -2.48
CA ALA A 867 -7.20 -26.48 -3.76
C ALA A 867 -8.43 -25.60 -3.53
N LEU A 868 -8.71 -24.68 -4.45
CA LEU A 868 -9.95 -23.92 -4.55
C LEU A 868 -11.20 -24.80 -4.31
N THR A 869 -11.94 -24.50 -3.24
CA THR A 869 -13.10 -25.28 -2.79
C THR A 869 -14.14 -24.38 -2.09
N ALA A 870 -15.36 -24.87 -1.85
CA ALA A 870 -16.34 -24.16 -1.03
C ALA A 870 -16.52 -24.87 0.31
N LYS A 871 -15.86 -24.37 1.37
CA LYS A 871 -15.89 -24.93 2.72
C LYS A 871 -17.22 -24.56 3.40
N LEU A 872 -17.83 -25.50 4.13
CA LEU A 872 -19.06 -25.25 4.88
C LEU A 872 -18.80 -24.29 6.05
N LYS A 873 -19.76 -23.40 6.33
CA LYS A 873 -19.69 -22.51 7.48
C LYS A 873 -19.85 -23.29 8.80
N PRO A 874 -19.29 -22.82 9.93
CA PRO A 874 -19.55 -23.41 11.25
C PRO A 874 -21.03 -23.52 11.62
N ILE A 875 -21.88 -22.68 11.02
CA ILE A 875 -23.34 -22.81 11.02
C ILE A 875 -23.79 -22.77 9.55
N SER A 876 -24.00 -23.93 8.92
CA SER A 876 -24.42 -24.02 7.51
C SER A 876 -25.95 -23.95 7.31
N LYS A 877 -26.73 -23.85 8.38
CA LYS A 877 -28.20 -23.80 8.33
C LYS A 877 -28.71 -22.40 7.95
N LEU A 878 -29.10 -22.22 6.69
CA LEU A 878 -29.76 -21.01 6.21
C LEU A 878 -31.29 -21.09 6.39
N ARG A 879 -31.95 -19.94 6.50
CA ARG A 879 -33.42 -19.82 6.48
C ARG A 879 -33.87 -19.24 5.13
N ASN A 880 -34.79 -19.93 4.45
CA ASN A 880 -35.43 -19.50 3.21
C ASN A 880 -36.97 -19.42 3.44
N LYS A 881 -37.72 -18.82 2.50
CA LYS A 881 -39.19 -18.66 2.55
C LYS A 881 -39.85 -18.91 1.17
N SER A 882 -39.26 -19.79 0.36
CA SER A 882 -39.63 -19.97 -1.05
C SER A 882 -39.52 -21.42 -1.53
N GLY A 883 -39.69 -22.39 -0.63
CA GLY A 883 -39.69 -23.83 -0.98
C GLY A 883 -38.33 -24.51 -1.10
N TYR A 884 -37.21 -23.81 -0.84
CA TYR A 884 -35.84 -24.31 -1.06
C TYR A 884 -35.03 -24.46 0.23
N VAL A 885 -34.26 -25.55 0.32
CA VAL A 885 -33.20 -25.73 1.33
C VAL A 885 -31.87 -25.27 0.74
N GLN A 886 -31.25 -24.28 1.37
CA GLN A 886 -29.95 -23.72 0.96
C GLN A 886 -28.86 -24.01 2.00
N LEU A 887 -27.62 -24.16 1.51
CA LEU A 887 -26.47 -24.52 2.33
C LEU A 887 -25.52 -23.34 2.51
N GLY A 888 -25.23 -22.98 3.76
CA GLY A 888 -24.30 -21.91 4.11
C GLY A 888 -22.85 -22.35 3.91
N VAL A 889 -22.19 -21.84 2.87
CA VAL A 889 -20.79 -22.09 2.52
C VAL A 889 -19.99 -20.80 2.42
N ALA A 890 -18.67 -20.89 2.48
CA ALA A 890 -17.75 -19.81 2.19
C ALA A 890 -16.76 -20.24 1.09
N PRO A 891 -16.32 -19.32 0.21
CA PRO A 891 -15.24 -19.61 -0.73
C PRO A 891 -13.93 -19.80 0.03
N TYR A 892 -13.23 -20.90 -0.25
CA TYR A 892 -11.82 -21.03 0.07
C TYR A 892 -11.02 -20.43 -1.09
N ALA A 893 -10.10 -19.51 -0.77
CA ALA A 893 -9.34 -18.73 -1.74
C ALA A 893 -10.22 -18.12 -2.88
N GLY A 894 -9.87 -18.38 -4.14
CA GLY A 894 -10.57 -17.83 -5.32
C GLY A 894 -11.96 -18.44 -5.62
N ALA A 895 -12.37 -19.49 -4.90
CA ALA A 895 -13.53 -20.34 -5.23
C ALA A 895 -14.88 -19.58 -5.24
N LEU A 896 -15.93 -20.22 -5.74
CA LEU A 896 -17.16 -19.53 -6.16
C LEU A 896 -16.84 -18.43 -7.19
N SER A 897 -16.12 -18.83 -8.24
CA SER A 897 -15.89 -18.04 -9.46
C SER A 897 -16.92 -18.42 -10.53
N ASP A 898 -16.95 -17.74 -11.68
CA ASP A 898 -17.96 -18.02 -12.72
C ASP A 898 -17.87 -19.45 -13.31
N THR A 899 -16.79 -20.19 -13.05
CA THR A 899 -16.68 -21.62 -13.42
C THR A 899 -17.55 -22.55 -12.55
N TRP A 900 -17.94 -22.09 -11.35
CA TRP A 900 -18.75 -22.83 -10.37
C TRP A 900 -20.26 -22.80 -10.65
N TRP A 901 -20.71 -21.94 -11.57
CA TRP A 901 -22.12 -21.85 -11.98
C TRP A 901 -22.60 -23.16 -12.61
N ASP A 902 -23.83 -23.53 -12.27
CA ASP A 902 -24.57 -24.67 -12.84
C ASP A 902 -23.87 -26.04 -12.72
N ARG A 903 -22.86 -26.14 -11.84
CA ARG A 903 -22.10 -27.35 -11.52
C ARG A 903 -22.85 -28.26 -10.55
N ASP A 904 -22.71 -29.55 -10.78
CA ASP A 904 -23.17 -30.60 -9.87
C ASP A 904 -22.14 -30.77 -8.75
N LEU A 905 -22.53 -30.46 -7.52
CA LEU A 905 -21.64 -30.39 -6.36
C LEU A 905 -21.94 -31.51 -5.36
N GLY A 906 -20.96 -32.40 -5.18
CA GLY A 906 -20.90 -33.36 -4.08
C GLY A 906 -20.43 -32.69 -2.80
N ILE A 907 -20.44 -33.45 -1.69
CA ILE A 907 -19.88 -33.01 -0.40
C ILE A 907 -19.02 -34.11 0.22
N GLY A 908 -18.01 -33.71 0.97
CA GLY A 908 -17.23 -34.60 1.82
C GLY A 908 -16.24 -33.84 2.68
N GLY A 909 -15.44 -34.55 3.46
CA GLY A 909 -14.38 -34.00 4.31
C GLY A 909 -14.27 -34.74 5.63
N ARG A 910 -13.85 -34.03 6.68
CA ARG A 910 -13.63 -34.56 8.03
C ARG A 910 -14.85 -34.38 8.92
N VAL A 911 -15.18 -35.39 9.72
CA VAL A 911 -16.11 -35.33 10.85
C VAL A 911 -15.38 -35.75 12.13
N LEU A 912 -15.56 -34.98 13.21
CA LEU A 912 -15.02 -35.30 14.53
C LEU A 912 -16.11 -35.93 15.40
N VAL A 913 -15.90 -37.17 15.84
CA VAL A 913 -16.89 -38.00 16.55
C VAL A 913 -16.35 -38.40 17.91
N LYS A 914 -17.19 -38.40 18.94
CA LYS A 914 -16.85 -38.84 20.30
C LYS A 914 -17.23 -40.32 20.49
N GLU A 915 -16.25 -41.20 20.35
CA GLU A 915 -16.42 -42.66 20.48
C GLU A 915 -15.59 -43.19 21.65
N ASN A 916 -16.20 -44.04 22.50
CA ASN A 916 -15.54 -44.67 23.66
C ASN A 916 -14.77 -43.69 24.56
N GLY A 917 -15.33 -42.48 24.75
CA GLY A 917 -14.74 -41.41 25.56
C GLY A 917 -13.62 -40.59 24.89
N LYS A 918 -13.16 -40.98 23.70
CA LYS A 918 -12.15 -40.27 22.91
C LYS A 918 -12.80 -39.50 21.77
N ILE A 919 -12.12 -38.49 21.22
CA ILE A 919 -12.52 -37.86 19.95
C ILE A 919 -11.70 -38.52 18.84
N VAL A 920 -12.38 -39.00 17.80
CA VAL A 920 -11.81 -39.64 16.62
C VAL A 920 -12.20 -38.87 15.36
N THR A 921 -11.34 -38.93 14.34
CA THR A 921 -11.61 -38.42 13.00
C THR A 921 -12.22 -39.53 12.15
N LYS A 922 -13.31 -39.22 11.44
CA LYS A 922 -13.79 -40.03 10.30
C LYS A 922 -13.82 -39.15 9.06
N LEU A 923 -13.59 -39.75 7.89
CA LEU A 923 -13.80 -39.10 6.60
C LEU A 923 -15.17 -39.52 6.04
N VAL A 924 -15.89 -38.56 5.47
CA VAL A 924 -17.17 -38.79 4.79
C VAL A 924 -17.12 -38.21 3.38
N LYS A 925 -17.71 -38.90 2.42
CA LYS A 925 -17.90 -38.43 1.05
C LYS A 925 -19.25 -38.96 0.56
N LEU A 926 -20.09 -38.10 0.00
CA LEU A 926 -21.34 -38.51 -0.63
C LEU A 926 -21.10 -38.61 -2.14
N ASP A 927 -21.29 -39.82 -2.70
CA ASP A 927 -20.99 -40.14 -4.11
C ASP A 927 -22.07 -39.69 -5.11
N TRP A 928 -22.91 -38.72 -4.74
CA TRP A 928 -23.86 -38.05 -5.63
C TRP A 928 -23.86 -36.54 -5.39
N PRO A 929 -24.20 -35.72 -6.40
CA PRO A 929 -24.29 -34.28 -6.21
C PRO A 929 -25.47 -33.93 -5.28
N ILE A 930 -25.16 -33.44 -4.09
CA ILE A 930 -26.16 -33.02 -3.10
C ILE A 930 -26.62 -31.58 -3.31
N ALA A 931 -25.86 -30.78 -4.07
CA ALA A 931 -26.09 -29.35 -4.21
C ALA A 931 -25.75 -28.84 -5.61
N ARG A 932 -26.32 -27.68 -5.96
CA ARG A 932 -26.06 -26.97 -7.23
C ARG A 932 -26.16 -25.47 -7.00
N ILE A 933 -25.36 -24.69 -7.72
CA ILE A 933 -25.41 -23.21 -7.70
C ILE A 933 -25.99 -22.75 -9.04
N PRO A 934 -27.33 -22.58 -9.16
CA PRO A 934 -27.97 -22.32 -10.44
C PRO A 934 -27.76 -20.89 -10.92
N THR A 935 -27.53 -20.68 -12.21
CA THR A 935 -27.56 -19.32 -12.78
C THR A 935 -28.96 -18.72 -12.71
N LEU A 936 -29.05 -17.39 -12.60
CA LEU A 936 -30.29 -16.70 -12.94
C LEU A 936 -30.39 -16.59 -14.46
N ALA A 937 -31.51 -17.02 -15.04
CA ALA A 937 -31.67 -17.06 -16.49
C ALA A 937 -31.49 -15.66 -17.14
N PRO A 938 -30.80 -15.54 -18.30
CA PRO A 938 -30.48 -14.25 -18.92
C PRO A 938 -31.71 -13.41 -19.30
N HIS A 939 -32.88 -14.04 -19.41
CA HIS A 939 -34.18 -13.39 -19.60
C HIS A 939 -34.53 -12.37 -18.48
N PHE A 940 -33.94 -12.49 -17.28
CA PHE A 940 -34.07 -11.49 -16.20
C PHE A 940 -33.17 -10.26 -16.40
N GLY A 941 -32.44 -10.17 -17.52
CA GLY A 941 -31.67 -9.01 -17.93
C GLY A 941 -30.58 -8.64 -16.93
N ALA A 942 -30.54 -7.37 -16.50
CA ALA A 942 -29.49 -6.84 -15.63
C ALA A 942 -29.35 -7.56 -14.27
N ALA A 943 -30.37 -8.29 -13.80
CA ALA A 943 -30.26 -9.10 -12.58
C ALA A 943 -29.45 -10.40 -12.79
N ALA A 944 -29.38 -10.90 -14.02
CA ALA A 944 -28.64 -12.10 -14.43
C ALA A 944 -27.20 -11.78 -14.88
N ASN A 945 -26.75 -10.53 -14.76
CA ASN A 945 -25.39 -10.12 -15.07
C ASN A 945 -24.57 -9.96 -13.79
N GLY A 946 -23.34 -10.49 -13.79
CA GLY A 946 -22.41 -10.35 -12.68
C GLY A 946 -21.81 -8.92 -12.52
N PRO A 947 -20.97 -8.69 -11.50
CA PRO A 947 -20.48 -9.67 -10.52
C PRO A 947 -21.56 -10.06 -9.51
N PHE A 948 -21.67 -11.36 -9.23
CA PHE A 948 -22.63 -11.92 -8.31
C PHE A 948 -22.11 -11.93 -6.88
N ASN A 949 -23.01 -11.75 -5.91
CA ASN A 949 -22.64 -11.80 -4.50
C ASN A 949 -22.43 -13.25 -4.03
N LYS A 950 -21.21 -13.57 -3.56
CA LYS A 950 -20.85 -14.93 -3.08
C LYS A 950 -21.67 -15.39 -1.85
N GLU A 951 -22.19 -14.47 -1.04
CA GLU A 951 -22.98 -14.76 0.17
C GLU A 951 -24.48 -14.95 -0.12
N THR A 952 -25.03 -14.27 -1.13
CA THR A 952 -26.49 -14.17 -1.33
C THR A 952 -27.00 -14.56 -2.73
N GLN A 953 -26.10 -14.80 -3.69
CA GLN A 953 -26.44 -15.24 -5.05
C GLN A 953 -25.74 -16.54 -5.43
N MET A 954 -24.47 -16.74 -5.04
CA MET A 954 -23.73 -18.00 -5.29
C MET A 954 -23.97 -19.05 -4.20
N VAL A 955 -25.20 -19.14 -3.69
CA VAL A 955 -25.57 -19.99 -2.56
C VAL A 955 -26.05 -21.36 -3.06
N PRO A 956 -25.40 -22.48 -2.70
CA PRO A 956 -25.82 -23.81 -3.12
C PRO A 956 -27.23 -24.14 -2.62
N ILE A 957 -28.09 -24.58 -3.53
CA ILE A 957 -29.38 -25.21 -3.22
C ILE A 957 -29.13 -26.70 -3.04
N MET A 958 -29.59 -27.27 -1.93
CA MET A 958 -29.40 -28.68 -1.55
C MET A 958 -30.70 -29.48 -1.40
N GLY A 959 -31.84 -28.90 -1.78
CA GLY A 959 -33.13 -29.58 -1.75
C GLY A 959 -34.33 -28.64 -1.72
N LEU A 960 -35.51 -29.23 -1.53
CA LEU A 960 -36.81 -28.56 -1.40
C LEU A 960 -37.42 -28.81 -0.01
N ASP A 961 -38.21 -27.85 0.46
CA ASP A 961 -39.01 -27.88 1.69
C ASP A 961 -40.21 -26.93 1.54
N ASN A 962 -41.38 -27.50 1.27
CA ASN A 962 -42.66 -26.78 1.09
C ASN A 962 -43.60 -27.01 2.29
N SER A 963 -43.06 -27.25 3.50
CA SER A 963 -43.85 -27.55 4.70
C SER A 963 -44.78 -26.42 5.13
N ASP A 964 -44.55 -25.20 4.65
CA ASP A 964 -45.38 -24.01 4.85
C ASP A 964 -46.69 -23.99 4.04
N LEU A 965 -46.78 -24.76 2.95
CA LEU A 965 -48.00 -24.87 2.14
C LEU A 965 -49.04 -25.86 2.70
N GLY A 966 -48.64 -26.73 3.64
CA GLY A 966 -49.45 -27.82 4.16
C GLY A 966 -50.27 -27.46 5.39
N SER A 967 -51.44 -26.82 5.21
CA SER A 967 -52.43 -26.68 6.29
C SER A 967 -53.55 -27.72 6.15
N SER A 968 -53.59 -28.66 7.10
CA SER A 968 -54.70 -29.59 7.30
C SER A 968 -54.93 -29.73 8.80
N SER A 969 -56.08 -29.21 9.23
CA SER A 969 -56.42 -28.93 10.62
C SER A 969 -56.32 -30.12 11.57
N ASN A 970 -55.48 -29.99 12.60
CA ASN A 970 -55.89 -30.24 13.98
C ASN A 970 -54.96 -29.51 14.97
N ASN A 971 -55.57 -29.05 16.06
CA ASN A 971 -54.99 -28.27 17.18
C ASN A 971 -53.60 -28.78 17.60
N GLU A 972 -52.58 -27.94 17.76
CA GLU A 972 -52.45 -26.97 18.87
C GLU A 972 -51.53 -25.78 18.54
N ALA A 973 -51.52 -24.77 19.43
CA ALA A 973 -50.56 -23.66 19.38
C ALA A 973 -49.20 -24.08 19.99
N GLY A 974 -48.41 -24.83 19.22
CA GLY A 974 -47.06 -25.24 19.61
C GLY A 974 -46.01 -24.86 18.57
N ASP A 975 -44.78 -24.63 19.02
CA ASP A 975 -43.62 -24.75 18.15
C ASP A 975 -43.62 -26.15 17.53
N SER A 976 -43.65 -26.24 16.20
CA SER A 976 -43.15 -27.40 15.48
C SER A 976 -41.65 -27.50 15.73
N LYS A 977 -41.26 -28.03 16.90
CA LYS A 977 -39.87 -28.22 17.33
C LYS A 977 -39.20 -29.22 16.40
N ALA A 978 -38.67 -28.71 15.28
CA ALA A 978 -37.81 -29.44 14.36
C ALA A 978 -36.73 -30.14 15.19
N GLY A 979 -36.75 -31.47 15.19
CA GLY A 979 -36.13 -32.29 16.23
C GLY A 979 -34.66 -31.92 16.39
N VAL A 980 -34.32 -31.35 17.54
CA VAL A 980 -32.98 -30.79 17.77
C VAL A 980 -31.98 -31.94 17.85
N LEU A 981 -31.39 -32.32 16.72
CA LEU A 981 -30.50 -33.46 16.62
C LEU A 981 -29.30 -33.25 17.55
N GLY A 982 -29.07 -34.23 18.43
CA GLY A 982 -28.05 -34.17 19.48
C GLY A 982 -28.46 -33.45 20.76
N GLY A 983 -29.64 -32.81 20.80
CA GLY A 983 -30.12 -32.02 21.93
C GLY A 983 -29.78 -30.52 21.82
N GLU A 984 -30.36 -29.73 22.73
CA GLU A 984 -30.15 -28.28 22.75
C GLU A 984 -28.69 -27.94 23.10
N GLY A 985 -28.06 -27.11 22.26
CA GLY A 985 -26.63 -26.77 22.36
C GLY A 985 -25.67 -27.73 21.65
N ALA A 986 -26.12 -28.86 21.10
CA ALA A 986 -25.27 -29.76 20.32
C ALA A 986 -24.85 -29.15 18.97
N PHE A 987 -23.68 -29.52 18.46
CA PHE A 987 -23.20 -29.06 17.14
C PHE A 987 -24.18 -29.39 16.01
N THR A 988 -24.76 -30.60 16.01
CA THR A 988 -25.74 -31.04 15.01
C THR A 988 -27.03 -30.21 14.99
N ALA A 989 -27.35 -29.47 16.05
CA ALA A 989 -28.50 -28.56 16.09
C ALA A 989 -28.34 -27.35 15.15
N THR A 990 -27.10 -26.89 14.96
CA THR A 990 -26.78 -25.69 14.15
C THR A 990 -26.72 -25.99 12.65
N GLN A 991 -26.82 -27.26 12.25
CA GLN A 991 -26.66 -27.73 10.88
C GLN A 991 -28.01 -28.06 10.20
N PRO A 992 -28.04 -28.22 8.86
CA PRO A 992 -29.23 -28.70 8.16
C PRO A 992 -29.56 -30.13 8.57
N GLU A 993 -30.75 -30.36 9.11
CA GLU A 993 -31.16 -31.64 9.71
C GLU A 993 -31.01 -32.83 8.73
N ARG A 994 -31.41 -32.62 7.47
CA ARG A 994 -31.27 -33.61 6.39
C ARG A 994 -29.81 -33.95 6.08
N LEU A 995 -28.89 -32.97 6.16
CA LEU A 995 -27.47 -33.20 5.93
C LEU A 995 -26.85 -34.02 7.07
N VAL A 996 -27.19 -33.69 8.32
CA VAL A 996 -26.76 -34.47 9.50
C VAL A 996 -27.23 -35.92 9.38
N LYS A 997 -28.51 -36.16 9.04
CA LYS A 997 -29.07 -37.51 8.88
C LYS A 997 -28.39 -38.33 7.78
N VAL A 998 -28.00 -37.72 6.67
CA VAL A 998 -27.28 -38.42 5.60
C VAL A 998 -25.83 -38.74 6.02
N ILE A 999 -25.10 -37.76 6.57
CA ILE A 999 -23.70 -37.95 7.01
C ILE A 999 -23.60 -39.01 8.14
N THR A 1000 -24.54 -39.00 9.08
CA THR A 1000 -24.61 -40.02 10.14
C THR A 1000 -24.93 -41.41 9.59
N SER A 1001 -25.84 -41.52 8.62
CA SER A 1001 -26.13 -42.78 7.94
C SER A 1001 -24.91 -43.35 7.19
N GLU A 1002 -24.15 -42.49 6.50
CA GLU A 1002 -22.93 -42.89 5.78
C GLU A 1002 -21.82 -43.35 6.73
N LEU A 1003 -21.65 -42.67 7.87
CA LEU A 1003 -20.63 -42.98 8.88
C LEU A 1003 -21.04 -44.05 9.90
N GLY A 1004 -22.25 -44.62 9.80
CA GLY A 1004 -22.79 -45.60 10.74
C GLY A 1004 -23.03 -45.07 12.16
N ILE A 1005 -23.23 -43.75 12.32
CA ILE A 1005 -23.36 -43.07 13.62
C ILE A 1005 -24.85 -43.00 14.01
N THR A 1006 -25.22 -43.62 15.13
CA THR A 1006 -26.61 -43.58 15.64
C THR A 1006 -26.88 -42.44 16.63
N ASP A 1007 -25.85 -41.96 17.34
CA ASP A 1007 -25.95 -40.86 18.30
C ASP A 1007 -25.52 -39.53 17.67
N TYR A 1008 -26.48 -38.67 17.38
CA TYR A 1008 -26.24 -37.32 16.86
C TYR A 1008 -25.40 -36.45 17.80
N SER A 1009 -25.48 -36.64 19.12
CA SER A 1009 -24.72 -35.85 20.11
C SER A 1009 -23.23 -36.21 20.14
N SER A 1010 -22.84 -37.34 19.56
CA SER A 1010 -21.45 -37.75 19.43
C SER A 1010 -20.65 -36.91 18.42
N ILE A 1011 -21.31 -36.24 17.45
CA ILE A 1011 -20.61 -35.38 16.48
C ILE A 1011 -20.25 -34.05 17.16
N ILE A 1012 -18.94 -33.81 17.30
CA ILE A 1012 -18.38 -32.63 17.94
C ILE A 1012 -18.25 -31.46 16.97
N ASN A 1013 -17.79 -31.72 15.74
CA ASN A 1013 -17.64 -30.73 14.68
C ASN A 1013 -17.43 -31.42 13.31
N TRP A 1014 -17.43 -30.66 12.22
CA TRP A 1014 -16.98 -31.13 10.91
C TRP A 1014 -16.25 -30.04 10.10
N GLU A 1015 -15.45 -30.47 9.13
CA GLU A 1015 -14.80 -29.62 8.11
C GLU A 1015 -15.12 -30.25 6.75
N LEU A 1016 -16.12 -29.69 6.07
CA LEU A 1016 -16.68 -30.24 4.84
C LEU A 1016 -16.55 -29.26 3.68
N GLU A 1017 -16.41 -29.81 2.48
CA GLU A 1017 -16.11 -29.13 1.23
C GLU A 1017 -17.10 -29.55 0.15
N LEU A 1018 -17.57 -28.57 -0.65
CA LEU A 1018 -18.29 -28.86 -1.89
C LEU A 1018 -17.34 -28.89 -3.09
N PHE A 1019 -17.54 -29.86 -3.99
CA PHE A 1019 -16.66 -30.12 -5.12
C PHE A 1019 -17.42 -30.59 -6.37
N ASP A 1020 -16.90 -30.29 -7.57
CA ASP A 1020 -17.38 -30.86 -8.83
C ASP A 1020 -17.30 -32.40 -8.79
N THR A 1021 -18.46 -33.06 -8.92
CA THR A 1021 -18.59 -34.53 -9.00
C THR A 1021 -18.26 -35.12 -10.36
N GLN A 1022 -18.14 -34.32 -11.42
CA GLN A 1022 -17.85 -34.82 -12.77
C GLN A 1022 -16.47 -35.52 -12.79
N PRO A 1023 -16.39 -36.85 -13.06
CA PRO A 1023 -15.14 -37.61 -12.97
C PRO A 1023 -14.01 -37.05 -13.83
N ALA A 1024 -12.77 -37.15 -13.35
CA ALA A 1024 -11.59 -36.82 -14.14
C ALA A 1024 -11.42 -37.83 -15.29
N GLN A 1025 -11.11 -37.34 -16.49
CA GLN A 1025 -11.10 -38.16 -17.70
C GLN A 1025 -10.15 -37.61 -18.76
N THR A 1026 -9.70 -38.48 -19.67
CA THR A 1026 -8.94 -38.07 -20.85
C THR A 1026 -9.85 -37.42 -21.90
N GLY A 1027 -9.35 -36.42 -22.64
CA GLY A 1027 -10.08 -35.72 -23.70
C GLY A 1027 -9.17 -35.13 -24.78
N GLY A 1028 -9.76 -34.44 -25.75
CA GLY A 1028 -9.11 -34.17 -27.04
C GLY A 1028 -9.37 -35.32 -28.03
N LEU A 1029 -9.08 -35.11 -29.33
CA LEU A 1029 -9.36 -36.08 -30.38
C LEU A 1029 -8.61 -37.40 -30.13
N ASP A 1030 -7.30 -37.30 -29.94
CA ASP A 1030 -6.39 -38.42 -29.67
C ASP A 1030 -6.16 -38.65 -28.16
N ARG A 1031 -7.11 -38.20 -27.32
CA ARG A 1031 -7.10 -38.30 -25.84
C ARG A 1031 -5.92 -37.62 -25.13
N GLU A 1032 -5.30 -36.66 -25.80
CA GLU A 1032 -4.06 -35.98 -25.39
C GLU A 1032 -4.14 -35.16 -24.09
N PHE A 1033 -5.34 -34.83 -23.59
CA PHE A 1033 -5.56 -34.00 -22.41
C PHE A 1033 -6.18 -34.79 -21.25
N ILE A 1034 -6.07 -34.28 -20.03
CA ILE A 1034 -6.87 -34.69 -18.86
C ILE A 1034 -7.72 -33.49 -18.42
N PHE A 1035 -9.03 -33.69 -18.33
CA PHE A 1035 -9.97 -32.72 -17.76
C PHE A 1035 -10.38 -33.15 -16.36
N ALA A 1036 -10.02 -32.37 -15.34
CA ALA A 1036 -10.27 -32.69 -13.93
C ALA A 1036 -10.49 -31.43 -13.09
N GLY A 1037 -11.20 -31.54 -11.96
CA GLY A 1037 -11.24 -30.49 -10.95
C GLY A 1037 -10.10 -30.63 -9.95
N ARG A 1038 -9.61 -29.49 -9.42
CA ARG A 1038 -8.60 -29.42 -8.34
C ARG A 1038 -7.23 -29.97 -8.76
N ILE A 1039 -6.80 -29.71 -10.00
CA ILE A 1039 -5.49 -30.14 -10.52
C ILE A 1039 -4.36 -29.39 -9.77
N ASP A 1040 -4.57 -28.10 -9.49
CA ASP A 1040 -3.90 -27.30 -8.45
C ASP A 1040 -4.00 -27.97 -7.06
N ASP A 1041 -2.91 -28.20 -6.33
CA ASP A 1041 -1.64 -28.78 -6.84
C ASP A 1041 -1.60 -30.30 -6.58
N LYS A 1042 -2.77 -30.93 -6.57
CA LYS A 1042 -2.88 -32.39 -6.52
C LYS A 1042 -2.15 -33.09 -7.67
N LEU A 1043 -1.80 -32.38 -8.75
CA LEU A 1043 -0.95 -32.86 -9.85
C LEU A 1043 0.53 -32.99 -9.46
N CYS A 1044 1.21 -31.93 -9.00
CA CYS A 1044 2.63 -32.06 -8.63
C CYS A 1044 2.79 -32.84 -7.32
N SER A 1045 1.93 -32.61 -6.32
CA SER A 1045 1.91 -33.40 -5.08
C SER A 1045 1.77 -34.91 -5.32
N TRP A 1046 0.86 -35.34 -6.22
CA TRP A 1046 0.74 -36.78 -6.54
C TRP A 1046 1.96 -37.30 -7.30
N ALA A 1047 2.46 -36.55 -8.28
CA ALA A 1047 3.65 -36.95 -9.03
C ALA A 1047 4.91 -37.04 -8.16
N ALA A 1048 5.07 -36.15 -7.17
CA ALA A 1048 6.16 -36.16 -6.21
C ALA A 1048 6.10 -37.39 -5.29
N ILE A 1049 4.91 -37.74 -4.77
CA ILE A 1049 4.73 -38.96 -3.98
C ILE A 1049 5.05 -40.22 -4.78
N GLN A 1050 4.54 -40.34 -6.02
CA GLN A 1050 4.86 -41.50 -6.88
C GLN A 1050 6.37 -41.57 -7.21
N ALA A 1051 7.04 -40.43 -7.39
CA ALA A 1051 8.49 -40.37 -7.57
C ALA A 1051 9.27 -40.85 -6.34
N LEU A 1052 8.84 -40.47 -5.13
CA LEU A 1052 9.46 -40.92 -3.88
C LEU A 1052 9.30 -42.43 -3.68
N LEU A 1053 8.09 -42.96 -3.89
CA LEU A 1053 7.80 -44.39 -3.86
C LEU A 1053 8.75 -45.16 -4.80
N ASN A 1054 8.80 -44.78 -6.09
CA ASN A 1054 9.70 -45.39 -7.07
C ASN A 1054 11.18 -45.31 -6.66
N SER A 1055 11.64 -44.16 -6.14
CA SER A 1055 13.04 -43.94 -5.78
C SER A 1055 13.53 -44.86 -4.64
N SER A 1056 12.61 -45.39 -3.83
CA SER A 1056 12.93 -46.17 -2.63
C SER A 1056 13.81 -47.40 -2.89
N ALA A 1057 13.80 -47.95 -4.10
CA ALA A 1057 14.64 -49.10 -4.46
C ALA A 1057 16.16 -48.82 -4.46
N SER A 1058 16.58 -47.54 -4.47
CA SER A 1058 18.00 -47.13 -4.57
C SER A 1058 18.57 -46.49 -3.29
N LEU A 1059 17.95 -46.71 -2.12
CA LEU A 1059 18.41 -46.15 -0.84
C LEU A 1059 19.78 -46.70 -0.38
N SER A 1060 20.11 -47.94 -0.75
CA SER A 1060 21.31 -48.65 -0.27
C SER A 1060 22.64 -48.09 -0.76
N THR A 1061 22.64 -47.28 -1.82
CA THR A 1061 23.83 -46.60 -2.31
C THR A 1061 23.97 -45.18 -1.76
N SER A 1062 22.88 -44.55 -1.33
CA SER A 1062 22.81 -43.12 -1.01
C SER A 1062 23.16 -42.78 0.44
N SER A 1063 23.69 -41.56 0.63
CA SER A 1063 23.98 -40.94 1.92
C SER A 1063 23.04 -39.77 2.26
N GLN A 1064 22.01 -39.50 1.46
CA GLN A 1064 21.04 -38.41 1.67
C GLN A 1064 19.69 -38.90 2.21
N ILE A 1065 18.87 -37.95 2.67
CA ILE A 1065 17.42 -38.15 2.86
C ILE A 1065 16.72 -37.85 1.54
N ARG A 1066 15.72 -38.65 1.15
CA ARG A 1066 14.77 -38.31 0.08
C ARG A 1066 13.44 -37.95 0.72
N MET A 1067 12.85 -36.82 0.37
CA MET A 1067 11.68 -36.28 1.06
C MET A 1067 10.66 -35.68 0.07
N VAL A 1068 9.39 -35.88 0.38
CA VAL A 1068 8.26 -35.15 -0.21
C VAL A 1068 7.48 -34.49 0.92
N ALA A 1069 7.26 -33.18 0.80
CA ALA A 1069 6.44 -32.39 1.71
C ALA A 1069 5.23 -31.82 0.95
N VAL A 1070 4.02 -32.18 1.38
CA VAL A 1070 2.77 -31.65 0.82
C VAL A 1070 2.03 -30.86 1.89
N PHE A 1071 1.76 -29.58 1.59
CA PHE A 1071 1.20 -28.61 2.52
C PHE A 1071 -0.28 -28.32 2.25
N ASP A 1072 -0.95 -27.78 3.27
CA ASP A 1072 -2.29 -27.20 3.25
C ASP A 1072 -2.16 -25.67 3.25
N ASP A 1073 -3.25 -24.94 3.10
CA ASP A 1073 -3.32 -23.48 3.23
C ASP A 1073 -2.47 -22.65 2.23
N GLU A 1074 -1.85 -23.21 1.19
CA GLU A 1074 -1.08 -22.41 0.19
C GLU A 1074 -1.97 -21.34 -0.44
N GLU A 1075 -3.13 -21.75 -0.92
CA GLU A 1075 -4.11 -20.91 -1.63
C GLU A 1075 -4.65 -19.73 -0.79
N VAL A 1076 -4.37 -19.72 0.52
CA VAL A 1076 -4.69 -18.64 1.47
C VAL A 1076 -3.45 -18.00 2.12
N GLY A 1077 -2.25 -18.26 1.60
CA GLY A 1077 -0.97 -17.63 1.96
C GLY A 1077 -0.07 -18.46 2.87
N SER A 1078 -0.32 -19.76 3.03
CA SER A 1078 0.48 -20.75 3.79
C SER A 1078 0.70 -20.46 5.29
N LEU A 1079 0.10 -19.39 5.83
CA LEU A 1079 0.40 -18.80 7.15
C LEU A 1079 -0.37 -19.47 8.32
N LEU A 1080 -0.52 -20.80 8.26
CA LEU A 1080 -1.09 -21.63 9.32
C LEU A 1080 -0.14 -22.78 9.65
N ARG A 1081 -0.34 -23.42 10.82
CA ARG A 1081 0.60 -24.43 11.35
C ARG A 1081 0.88 -25.61 10.40
N GLN A 1082 -0.03 -25.88 9.47
CA GLN A 1082 0.03 -26.96 8.50
C GLN A 1082 0.46 -26.50 7.09
N GLY A 1083 0.54 -25.18 6.84
CA GLY A 1083 1.08 -24.61 5.60
C GLY A 1083 2.60 -24.41 5.63
N ALA A 1084 3.17 -23.98 4.51
CA ALA A 1084 4.61 -23.91 4.28
C ALA A 1084 5.33 -22.81 5.09
N HIS A 1085 4.62 -21.78 5.57
CA HIS A 1085 5.16 -20.82 6.55
C HIS A 1085 5.12 -21.36 7.99
N GLY A 1086 4.54 -22.54 8.23
CA GLY A 1086 4.63 -23.25 9.51
C GLY A 1086 5.96 -23.97 9.70
N ASN A 1087 6.29 -24.32 10.94
CA ASN A 1087 7.55 -25.02 11.27
C ASN A 1087 7.58 -26.51 10.89
N PHE A 1088 6.73 -26.99 9.99
CA PHE A 1088 6.53 -28.43 9.77
C PHE A 1088 7.76 -29.09 9.13
N LEU A 1089 8.21 -28.59 7.97
CA LEU A 1089 9.45 -29.08 7.35
C LEU A 1089 10.70 -28.85 8.22
N PRO A 1090 10.94 -27.65 8.79
CA PRO A 1090 12.07 -27.43 9.70
C PRO A 1090 12.09 -28.42 10.89
N SER A 1091 10.95 -28.68 11.53
CA SER A 1091 10.87 -29.57 12.69
C SER A 1091 11.04 -31.04 12.32
N VAL A 1092 10.54 -31.49 11.15
CA VAL A 1092 10.83 -32.85 10.66
C VAL A 1092 12.32 -33.00 10.37
N MET A 1093 12.94 -32.03 9.69
CA MET A 1093 14.37 -32.06 9.37
C MET A 1093 15.25 -32.04 10.62
N GLU A 1094 14.97 -31.16 11.58
CA GLU A 1094 15.66 -31.08 12.88
C GLU A 1094 15.62 -32.41 13.63
N ARG A 1095 14.44 -33.02 13.75
CA ARG A 1095 14.25 -34.30 14.46
C ARG A 1095 14.89 -35.48 13.76
N ILE A 1096 15.01 -35.47 12.43
CA ILE A 1096 15.80 -36.47 11.71
C ILE A 1096 17.29 -36.27 12.02
N VAL A 1097 17.80 -35.03 11.97
CA VAL A 1097 19.22 -34.74 12.23
C VAL A 1097 19.62 -35.07 13.66
N GLU A 1098 18.74 -34.82 14.64
CA GLU A 1098 18.93 -35.09 16.06
C GLU A 1098 19.15 -36.58 16.37
N GLU A 1099 18.31 -37.46 15.81
CA GLU A 1099 18.37 -38.91 16.03
C GLU A 1099 19.69 -39.56 15.57
N PHE A 1100 20.37 -38.96 14.57
CA PHE A 1100 21.70 -39.40 14.13
C PHE A 1100 22.85 -38.54 14.67
N ALA A 1101 22.58 -37.54 15.51
CA ALA A 1101 23.60 -36.65 16.07
C ALA A 1101 24.26 -37.26 17.32
N SER A 1102 25.57 -37.10 17.46
CA SER A 1102 26.24 -37.34 18.74
C SER A 1102 25.87 -36.23 19.74
N ASN A 1103 25.52 -36.60 20.98
CA ASN A 1103 25.09 -35.71 22.07
C ASN A 1103 25.74 -34.31 22.03
N GLY A 1104 24.91 -33.28 21.88
CA GLY A 1104 25.33 -31.87 21.93
C GLY A 1104 25.82 -31.25 20.61
N LYS A 1105 25.67 -31.92 19.45
CA LYS A 1105 26.09 -31.37 18.14
C LYS A 1105 24.97 -31.10 17.13
N THR A 1106 23.70 -31.33 17.50
CA THR A 1106 22.52 -31.25 16.61
C THR A 1106 22.45 -29.96 15.77
N SER A 1107 22.55 -28.78 16.39
CA SER A 1107 22.46 -27.50 15.67
C SER A 1107 23.50 -27.35 14.54
N SER A 1108 24.77 -27.69 14.81
CA SER A 1108 25.84 -27.62 13.79
C SER A 1108 25.63 -28.65 12.67
N ALA A 1109 25.08 -29.82 13.00
CA ALA A 1109 24.71 -30.81 12.00
C ALA A 1109 23.49 -30.37 11.18
N LEU A 1110 22.51 -29.68 11.77
CA LEU A 1110 21.32 -29.21 11.09
C LEU A 1110 21.64 -28.13 10.04
N SER A 1111 22.45 -27.13 10.40
CA SER A 1111 22.92 -26.11 9.45
C SER A 1111 23.71 -26.72 8.29
N ARG A 1112 24.53 -27.76 8.58
CA ARG A 1112 25.22 -28.53 7.53
C ARG A 1112 24.25 -29.34 6.67
N THR A 1113 23.22 -29.96 7.27
CA THR A 1113 22.18 -30.68 6.53
C THR A 1113 21.44 -29.73 5.59
N TYR A 1114 21.00 -28.56 6.03
CA TYR A 1114 20.36 -27.57 5.16
C TYR A 1114 21.27 -27.11 4.01
N ALA A 1115 22.53 -26.76 4.28
CA ALA A 1115 23.48 -26.35 3.23
C ALA A 1115 23.75 -27.46 2.18
N ASN A 1116 23.79 -28.73 2.62
CA ASN A 1116 23.94 -29.89 1.74
C ASN A 1116 22.62 -30.36 1.09
N SER A 1117 21.49 -29.71 1.39
CA SER A 1117 20.17 -30.05 0.83
C SER A 1117 19.86 -29.25 -0.43
N PHE A 1118 18.82 -29.68 -1.15
CA PHE A 1118 18.22 -28.92 -2.23
C PHE A 1118 16.71 -29.16 -2.27
N LEU A 1119 15.94 -28.12 -2.58
CA LEU A 1119 14.48 -28.13 -2.58
C LEU A 1119 13.93 -27.80 -3.97
N VAL A 1120 13.22 -28.75 -4.57
CA VAL A 1120 12.36 -28.51 -5.73
C VAL A 1120 10.98 -28.14 -5.19
N SER A 1121 10.63 -26.87 -5.30
CA SER A 1121 9.28 -26.37 -5.09
C SER A 1121 8.44 -26.83 -6.28
N SER A 1122 7.65 -27.87 -6.04
CA SER A 1122 6.90 -28.64 -7.04
C SER A 1122 5.47 -28.15 -7.07
N ASP A 1123 5.20 -27.21 -7.97
CA ASP A 1123 3.93 -26.48 -8.07
C ASP A 1123 3.51 -26.37 -9.55
N VAL A 1124 2.21 -26.35 -9.84
CA VAL A 1124 1.68 -26.39 -11.21
C VAL A 1124 1.97 -25.09 -11.98
N ILE A 1125 2.25 -25.22 -13.28
CA ILE A 1125 2.71 -24.11 -14.12
C ILE A 1125 1.68 -23.75 -15.20
N HIS A 1126 1.60 -22.47 -15.59
CA HIS A 1126 0.74 -22.03 -16.69
C HIS A 1126 1.23 -22.58 -18.05
N ALA A 1127 0.54 -23.58 -18.59
CA ALA A 1127 0.71 -24.00 -19.99
C ALA A 1127 0.23 -22.91 -20.95
N VAL A 1128 0.85 -22.81 -22.12
CA VAL A 1128 0.52 -21.78 -23.12
C VAL A 1128 -0.91 -21.92 -23.64
N ASN A 1129 -1.76 -20.94 -23.33
CA ASN A 1129 -3.14 -20.92 -23.81
C ASN A 1129 -3.22 -20.24 -25.20
N PRO A 1130 -3.54 -20.96 -26.29
CA PRO A 1130 -3.50 -20.42 -27.65
C PRO A 1130 -4.54 -19.31 -27.90
N ASN A 1131 -5.57 -19.20 -27.06
CA ASN A 1131 -6.57 -18.14 -27.16
C ASN A 1131 -6.10 -16.81 -26.54
N PHE A 1132 -4.98 -16.81 -25.82
CA PHE A 1132 -4.49 -15.67 -25.04
C PHE A 1132 -2.96 -15.50 -25.16
N LEU A 1133 -2.38 -15.81 -26.34
CA LEU A 1133 -0.92 -15.76 -26.58
C LEU A 1133 -0.26 -14.43 -26.16
N ASN A 1134 -0.97 -13.31 -26.24
CA ASN A 1134 -0.50 -11.99 -25.83
C ASN A 1134 -0.22 -11.87 -24.31
N ALA A 1135 -0.72 -12.79 -23.48
CA ALA A 1135 -0.46 -12.83 -22.04
C ALA A 1135 0.81 -13.61 -21.66
N TYR A 1136 1.37 -14.40 -22.59
CA TYR A 1136 2.56 -15.22 -22.36
C TYR A 1136 3.82 -14.50 -22.83
N LEU A 1137 4.96 -14.87 -22.23
CA LEU A 1137 6.27 -14.40 -22.67
C LEU A 1137 6.80 -15.35 -23.77
N GLU A 1138 7.30 -14.77 -24.86
CA GLU A 1138 7.89 -15.53 -25.97
C GLU A 1138 9.08 -16.37 -25.48
N ASN A 1139 9.19 -17.61 -25.95
CA ASN A 1139 10.17 -18.63 -25.53
C ASN A 1139 10.07 -19.12 -24.07
N HIS A 1140 9.23 -18.52 -23.22
CA HIS A 1140 9.07 -18.86 -21.79
C HIS A 1140 7.63 -19.33 -21.51
N SER A 1141 7.08 -20.13 -22.42
CA SER A 1141 5.66 -20.51 -22.49
C SER A 1141 5.55 -22.03 -22.72
N PRO A 1142 5.44 -22.84 -21.65
CA PRO A 1142 5.55 -24.30 -21.74
C PRO A 1142 4.30 -24.94 -22.36
N ARG A 1143 4.48 -26.15 -22.89
CA ARG A 1143 3.45 -26.93 -23.60
C ARG A 1143 3.08 -28.18 -22.82
N LEU A 1144 1.85 -28.65 -23.02
CA LEU A 1144 1.37 -29.93 -22.50
C LEU A 1144 2.05 -31.11 -23.23
N ASN A 1145 2.15 -32.25 -22.56
CA ASN A 1145 2.76 -33.52 -23.00
C ASN A 1145 4.25 -33.43 -23.37
N VAL A 1146 4.99 -32.51 -22.74
CA VAL A 1146 6.44 -32.31 -22.98
C VAL A 1146 7.28 -32.54 -21.72
N GLY A 1147 6.74 -32.20 -20.55
CA GLY A 1147 7.41 -32.33 -19.25
C GLY A 1147 7.29 -31.08 -18.38
N PRO A 1148 7.76 -31.14 -17.11
CA PRO A 1148 7.72 -30.01 -16.19
C PRO A 1148 8.42 -28.76 -16.71
N ALA A 1149 8.03 -27.60 -16.19
CA ALA A 1149 8.64 -26.32 -16.51
C ALA A 1149 9.31 -25.73 -15.26
N ILE A 1150 10.55 -25.28 -15.39
CA ILE A 1150 11.24 -24.46 -14.39
C ILE A 1150 10.61 -23.06 -14.44
N SER A 1151 10.16 -22.56 -13.29
CA SER A 1151 9.51 -21.26 -13.15
C SER A 1151 10.52 -20.22 -12.68
N ALA A 1152 10.71 -19.15 -13.45
CA ALA A 1152 11.61 -18.05 -13.12
C ALA A 1152 10.84 -16.73 -12.95
N ASP A 1153 11.14 -15.98 -11.91
CA ASP A 1153 10.65 -14.61 -11.71
C ASP A 1153 11.72 -13.74 -11.03
N SER A 1154 11.97 -12.56 -11.60
CA SER A 1154 13.01 -11.63 -11.12
C SER A 1154 12.60 -10.80 -9.89
N ASN A 1155 11.41 -11.03 -9.33
CA ASN A 1155 10.86 -10.31 -8.18
C ASN A 1155 10.67 -11.23 -6.97
N ALA A 1156 11.30 -12.42 -6.98
CA ALA A 1156 11.25 -13.44 -5.94
C ALA A 1156 9.84 -13.99 -5.62
N HIS A 1157 8.92 -13.99 -6.61
CA HIS A 1157 7.73 -14.86 -6.54
C HIS A 1157 8.10 -16.35 -6.63
N MET A 1158 9.26 -16.64 -7.23
CA MET A 1158 9.90 -17.94 -7.36
C MET A 1158 11.30 -17.86 -6.73
N THR A 1159 11.83 -18.97 -6.21
CA THR A 1159 13.18 -19.06 -5.62
C THR A 1159 14.26 -19.49 -6.63
N THR A 1160 13.89 -19.72 -7.89
CA THR A 1160 14.78 -20.17 -8.98
C THR A 1160 15.90 -19.19 -9.30
N ASP A 1161 17.13 -19.71 -9.39
CA ASP A 1161 18.31 -19.02 -9.91
C ASP A 1161 19.03 -19.86 -10.99
N ALA A 1162 20.17 -19.38 -11.50
CA ALA A 1162 20.94 -20.06 -12.52
C ALA A 1162 21.61 -21.37 -12.05
N VAL A 1163 22.03 -21.45 -10.78
CA VAL A 1163 22.66 -22.64 -10.19
C VAL A 1163 21.60 -23.70 -9.91
N SER A 1164 20.44 -23.30 -9.36
CA SER A 1164 19.36 -24.23 -9.06
C SER A 1164 18.67 -24.76 -10.33
N THR A 1165 18.55 -23.93 -11.37
CA THR A 1165 18.20 -24.36 -12.73
C THR A 1165 19.18 -25.43 -13.25
N ALA A 1166 20.49 -25.16 -13.15
CA ALA A 1166 21.51 -26.09 -13.63
C ALA A 1166 21.52 -27.42 -12.86
N ILE A 1167 21.38 -27.40 -11.53
CA ILE A 1167 21.30 -28.62 -10.70
C ILE A 1167 20.12 -29.50 -11.13
N LEU A 1168 18.91 -28.94 -11.25
CA LEU A 1168 17.73 -29.74 -11.62
C LEU A 1168 17.84 -30.27 -13.06
N GLN A 1169 18.30 -29.45 -14.01
CA GLN A 1169 18.54 -29.89 -15.39
C GLN A 1169 19.53 -31.06 -15.43
N ARG A 1170 20.68 -30.96 -14.74
CA ARG A 1170 21.70 -32.02 -14.67
C ARG A 1170 21.18 -33.30 -13.98
N CYS A 1171 20.25 -33.19 -13.05
CA CYS A 1171 19.60 -34.35 -12.43
C CYS A 1171 18.69 -35.10 -13.42
N VAL A 1172 17.94 -34.39 -14.27
CA VAL A 1172 17.07 -35.01 -15.29
C VAL A 1172 17.88 -35.52 -16.49
N ASP A 1173 18.88 -34.75 -16.96
CA ASP A 1173 19.73 -35.11 -18.10
C ASP A 1173 20.44 -36.47 -17.91
N ARG A 1174 20.81 -36.80 -16.66
CA ARG A 1174 21.48 -38.07 -16.31
C ARG A 1174 20.67 -39.34 -16.60
N ASP A 1175 19.34 -39.22 -16.79
CA ASP A 1175 18.46 -40.35 -17.13
C ASP A 1175 17.85 -40.28 -18.55
N ILE A 1176 18.32 -39.36 -19.41
CA ILE A 1176 17.89 -39.31 -20.81
C ILE A 1176 18.32 -40.62 -21.53
N GLY A 1177 17.40 -41.20 -22.30
CA GLY A 1177 17.57 -42.49 -22.99
C GLY A 1177 17.29 -43.72 -22.13
N VAL A 1178 16.98 -43.56 -20.84
CA VAL A 1178 16.60 -44.68 -19.94
C VAL A 1178 15.14 -45.09 -20.13
N ARG A 1179 14.27 -44.13 -20.47
CA ARG A 1179 12.81 -44.32 -20.57
C ARG A 1179 12.35 -44.48 -22.02
N LYS A 1180 11.06 -44.75 -22.25
CA LYS A 1180 10.48 -44.79 -23.62
C LYS A 1180 10.22 -43.37 -24.15
N VAL A 1181 9.85 -42.46 -23.26
CA VAL A 1181 9.72 -41.02 -23.50
C VAL A 1181 10.32 -40.32 -22.28
N ASP A 1182 11.37 -39.54 -22.49
CA ASP A 1182 12.03 -38.79 -21.42
C ASP A 1182 11.34 -37.44 -21.19
N PRO A 1183 11.23 -36.97 -19.93
CA PRO A 1183 10.68 -35.65 -19.64
C PRO A 1183 11.66 -34.56 -20.08
N LYS A 1184 11.21 -33.64 -20.94
CA LYS A 1184 11.97 -32.44 -21.26
C LYS A 1184 11.59 -31.32 -20.31
N LEU A 1185 12.54 -30.83 -19.52
CA LEU A 1185 12.35 -29.59 -18.77
C LEU A 1185 12.13 -28.41 -19.73
N GLN A 1186 11.11 -27.62 -19.41
CA GLN A 1186 10.74 -26.39 -20.11
C GLN A 1186 11.06 -25.18 -19.21
N VAL A 1187 10.85 -23.97 -19.72
CA VAL A 1187 10.97 -22.74 -18.92
C VAL A 1187 9.66 -21.96 -18.97
N PHE A 1188 9.22 -21.46 -17.82
CA PHE A 1188 8.14 -20.51 -17.68
C PHE A 1188 8.64 -19.23 -17.00
N GLN A 1189 8.20 -18.08 -17.51
CA GLN A 1189 8.38 -16.78 -16.87
C GLN A 1189 7.25 -15.85 -17.33
N ILE A 1190 6.74 -15.02 -16.41
CA ILE A 1190 5.73 -14.01 -16.76
C ILE A 1190 6.31 -12.92 -17.65
N ARG A 1191 5.45 -12.23 -18.41
CA ARG A 1191 5.82 -10.98 -19.08
C ARG A 1191 6.07 -9.88 -18.03
N ASN A 1192 6.99 -8.96 -18.33
CA ASN A 1192 7.31 -7.80 -17.49
C ASN A 1192 6.13 -6.84 -17.22
N ASP A 1193 5.06 -6.93 -18.00
CA ASP A 1193 3.81 -6.15 -17.87
C ASP A 1193 2.64 -6.97 -17.26
N SER A 1194 2.93 -8.15 -16.70
CA SER A 1194 1.97 -9.07 -16.09
C SER A 1194 2.18 -9.20 -14.56
N ARG A 1195 1.45 -10.12 -13.92
CA ARG A 1195 1.57 -10.49 -12.50
C ARG A 1195 1.76 -12.01 -12.37
N SER A 1196 2.61 -12.45 -11.44
CA SER A 1196 2.78 -13.85 -11.06
C SER A 1196 1.87 -14.27 -9.90
N GLY A 1197 1.64 -15.58 -9.75
CA GLY A 1197 1.37 -16.20 -8.44
C GLY A 1197 2.64 -16.23 -7.58
N GLY A 1198 2.52 -16.68 -6.32
CA GLY A 1198 3.66 -17.15 -5.53
C GLY A 1198 3.62 -18.68 -5.46
N THR A 1199 4.51 -19.28 -4.68
CA THR A 1199 4.56 -20.72 -4.38
C THR A 1199 5.09 -20.94 -2.96
N VAL A 1200 5.12 -22.19 -2.49
CA VAL A 1200 5.80 -22.58 -1.24
C VAL A 1200 7.34 -22.39 -1.28
N GLY A 1201 7.94 -22.27 -2.47
CA GLY A 1201 9.39 -22.29 -2.68
C GLY A 1201 10.15 -21.21 -1.92
N PRO A 1202 9.89 -19.91 -2.16
CA PRO A 1202 10.49 -18.82 -1.40
C PRO A 1202 10.25 -18.91 0.12
N MET A 1203 9.10 -19.46 0.54
CA MET A 1203 8.74 -19.60 1.96
C MET A 1203 9.67 -20.61 2.66
N LEU A 1204 9.82 -21.80 2.09
CA LEU A 1204 10.62 -22.88 2.64
C LEU A 1204 12.13 -22.61 2.50
N SER A 1205 12.54 -22.06 1.36
CA SER A 1205 13.89 -21.56 1.10
C SER A 1205 14.31 -20.54 2.16
N SER A 1206 13.51 -19.50 2.40
CA SER A 1206 13.76 -18.50 3.44
C SER A 1206 13.71 -19.04 4.87
N ALA A 1207 12.91 -20.08 5.15
CA ALA A 1207 12.78 -20.66 6.49
C ALA A 1207 13.90 -21.65 6.86
N THR A 1208 14.67 -22.15 5.89
CA THR A 1208 15.67 -23.22 6.08
C THR A 1208 17.07 -22.87 5.55
N GLY A 1209 17.20 -21.91 4.64
CA GLY A 1209 18.45 -21.62 3.92
C GLY A 1209 18.82 -22.67 2.86
N ILE A 1210 17.89 -23.57 2.50
CA ILE A 1210 18.11 -24.61 1.48
C ILE A 1210 18.06 -23.99 0.08
N ARG A 1211 19.08 -24.25 -0.75
CA ARG A 1211 19.09 -23.90 -2.19
C ARG A 1211 17.89 -24.52 -2.89
N ALA A 1212 17.17 -23.75 -3.70
CA ALA A 1212 15.88 -24.18 -4.22
C ALA A 1212 15.59 -23.72 -5.65
N VAL A 1213 14.63 -24.40 -6.29
CA VAL A 1213 14.10 -24.12 -7.63
C VAL A 1213 12.60 -24.33 -7.64
N ASP A 1214 11.83 -23.47 -8.31
CA ASP A 1214 10.43 -23.74 -8.62
C ASP A 1214 10.33 -24.50 -9.94
N CYS A 1215 9.75 -25.70 -9.91
CA CYS A 1215 9.53 -26.49 -11.11
C CYS A 1215 8.39 -27.49 -10.94
N GLY A 1216 7.39 -27.41 -11.82
CA GLY A 1216 6.30 -28.37 -11.83
C GLY A 1216 5.51 -28.38 -13.14
N ILE A 1217 4.30 -28.93 -13.08
CA ILE A 1217 3.69 -29.57 -14.24
C ILE A 1217 2.73 -28.60 -14.97
N PRO A 1218 2.84 -28.43 -16.30
CA PRO A 1218 2.01 -27.47 -17.03
C PRO A 1218 0.49 -27.81 -17.03
N GLN A 1219 -0.35 -26.80 -16.81
CA GLN A 1219 -1.80 -26.87 -16.93
C GLN A 1219 -2.42 -25.59 -17.51
N LEU A 1220 -3.60 -25.74 -18.12
CA LEU A 1220 -4.50 -24.67 -18.54
C LEU A 1220 -5.63 -24.50 -17.52
N SER A 1221 -6.14 -23.27 -17.39
CA SER A 1221 -7.27 -22.92 -16.53
C SER A 1221 -7.06 -23.25 -15.04
N MET A 1222 -5.87 -22.94 -14.54
CA MET A 1222 -5.54 -22.81 -13.11
C MET A 1222 -6.62 -22.03 -12.35
N HIS A 1223 -6.92 -22.44 -11.11
CA HIS A 1223 -8.01 -21.90 -10.26
C HIS A 1223 -9.44 -22.01 -10.86
N SER A 1224 -9.66 -22.81 -11.92
CA SER A 1224 -10.99 -23.21 -12.37
C SER A 1224 -11.52 -24.36 -11.50
N ILE A 1225 -12.85 -24.47 -11.32
CA ILE A 1225 -13.45 -25.70 -10.73
C ILE A 1225 -13.09 -26.95 -11.57
N ARG A 1226 -12.78 -26.75 -12.86
CA ARG A 1226 -12.31 -27.79 -13.78
C ARG A 1226 -11.22 -27.23 -14.69
N ALA A 1227 -10.00 -27.75 -14.54
CA ALA A 1227 -8.79 -27.38 -15.26
C ALA A 1227 -8.39 -28.48 -16.26
N THR A 1228 -7.30 -28.24 -17.01
CA THR A 1228 -6.80 -29.16 -18.04
C THR A 1228 -5.29 -29.30 -17.98
N THR A 1229 -4.75 -30.52 -17.96
CA THR A 1229 -3.32 -30.81 -18.19
C THR A 1229 -3.15 -31.81 -19.34
N GLY A 1230 -1.93 -32.17 -19.73
CA GLY A 1230 -1.67 -33.23 -20.71
C GLY A 1230 -1.92 -34.63 -20.13
N SER A 1231 -2.22 -35.57 -21.01
CA SER A 1231 -2.37 -36.99 -20.67
C SER A 1231 -1.09 -37.64 -20.18
N LEU A 1232 0.07 -37.23 -20.70
CA LEU A 1232 1.39 -37.75 -20.34
C LEU A 1232 2.05 -36.96 -19.20
N ASP A 1233 1.67 -35.69 -19.02
CA ASP A 1233 2.31 -34.76 -18.07
C ASP A 1233 2.40 -35.27 -16.62
N PRO A 1234 1.40 -35.97 -16.03
CA PRO A 1234 1.56 -36.59 -14.72
C PRO A 1234 2.75 -37.57 -14.67
N GLY A 1235 2.91 -38.41 -15.71
CA GLY A 1235 4.00 -39.38 -15.78
C GLY A 1235 5.36 -38.76 -16.08
N LEU A 1236 5.40 -37.74 -16.92
CA LEU A 1236 6.61 -36.95 -17.18
C LEU A 1236 7.06 -36.19 -15.91
N GLY A 1237 6.11 -35.72 -15.09
CA GLY A 1237 6.37 -35.19 -13.75
C GLY A 1237 7.02 -36.22 -12.83
N VAL A 1238 6.43 -37.41 -12.68
CA VAL A 1238 7.01 -38.51 -11.88
C VAL A 1238 8.44 -38.81 -12.32
N PHE A 1239 8.69 -38.88 -13.63
CA PHE A 1239 10.01 -39.16 -14.17
C PHE A 1239 11.05 -38.08 -13.85
N ALA A 1240 10.71 -36.79 -13.98
CA ALA A 1240 11.61 -35.69 -13.65
C ALA A 1240 11.92 -35.64 -12.15
N PHE A 1241 10.88 -35.73 -11.32
CA PHE A 1241 11.01 -35.72 -9.85
C PHE A 1241 11.75 -36.95 -9.31
N GLN A 1242 11.58 -38.13 -9.92
CA GLN A 1242 12.35 -39.33 -9.55
C GLN A 1242 13.82 -39.17 -9.93
N SER A 1243 14.12 -38.64 -11.12
CA SER A 1243 15.50 -38.36 -11.53
C SER A 1243 16.18 -37.31 -10.64
N PHE A 1244 15.44 -36.33 -10.11
CA PHE A 1244 15.94 -35.45 -9.04
C PHE A 1244 16.28 -36.23 -7.76
N LEU A 1245 15.34 -36.97 -7.18
CA LEU A 1245 15.55 -37.73 -5.93
C LEU A 1245 16.68 -38.77 -6.04
N GLU A 1246 16.84 -39.40 -7.20
CA GLU A 1246 17.87 -40.41 -7.42
C GLU A 1246 19.25 -39.81 -7.70
N ASN A 1247 19.34 -38.73 -8.49
CA ASN A 1247 20.62 -38.23 -9.00
C ASN A 1247 21.21 -37.03 -8.22
N PHE A 1248 20.44 -36.31 -7.40
CA PHE A 1248 20.90 -35.08 -6.73
C PHE A 1248 22.23 -35.25 -5.97
N GLU A 1249 22.39 -36.31 -5.18
CA GLU A 1249 23.64 -36.58 -4.44
C GLU A 1249 24.88 -36.67 -5.35
N SER A 1250 24.70 -37.10 -6.60
CA SER A 1250 25.78 -37.23 -7.58
C SER A 1250 26.03 -35.94 -8.37
N VAL A 1251 25.00 -35.10 -8.54
CA VAL A 1251 25.07 -33.81 -9.23
C VAL A 1251 25.62 -32.73 -8.30
N ASP A 1252 25.20 -32.68 -7.03
CA ASP A 1252 25.72 -31.71 -6.06
C ASP A 1252 27.23 -31.80 -5.89
N LYS A 1253 27.80 -33.01 -6.04
CA LYS A 1253 29.26 -33.24 -6.04
C LYS A 1253 29.98 -32.67 -7.27
N GLU A 1254 29.28 -32.31 -8.34
CA GLU A 1254 29.83 -31.52 -9.46
C GLU A 1254 29.94 -30.01 -9.13
N PHE A 1255 29.24 -29.54 -8.09
CA PHE A 1255 29.19 -28.13 -7.64
C PHE A 1255 29.94 -27.90 -6.31
N ARG A 1256 30.85 -28.82 -5.94
CA ARG A 1256 31.74 -28.68 -4.77
C ARG A 1256 33.16 -28.38 -5.24
N GLU A 1257 33.76 -27.33 -4.69
CA GLU A 1257 35.19 -27.03 -4.79
C GLU A 1257 36.05 -27.94 -3.89
#